data_AF-A0A8U8BDG7-F1
#
_entry.id   AF-A0A8U8BDG7-F1
#
_cell.length_a   1.000
_cell.length_b   1.000
_cell.length_c   1.000
_cell.angle_alpha   90.00
_cell.angle_beta   90.00
_cell.angle_gamma   90.00
#
_symmetry.space_group_name_H-M   'P 1'
#
loop_
_entity.id
_entity.type
_entity.pdbx_description
1 polymer ?
#
loop_
_entity_poly.entity_id
_entity_poly.type
_entity_poly.pdbx_seq_one_letter_code
_entity_poly.pdbx_strand_id
1 'polypeptide(L)'
;MDIPSGILLACSLCLLPGFGNSFNIDTKRPQIIAGSRESFFGYTVQQHDIGGKKWLVVGAPYESNGQQKTGDVYKCPVLSDNHGNCTKLNLGRVTLSNVSERKDNMRLGLSLATNPRDSSFLACSPLWSHECGSSYYTTGMCSRVNSNFRFSRTVAPALQRCQTYMDIIIVLDGSNSIYPWVEVQHFLINILKKFYIGPGQIQVGVVQYGEDVVHEFHLNDYRSVQDVVAAASHIEQRGGTETRTAYGIEFARSEAFRKGGRKGAKRVMIVITDGESHDSPDLEKVIEDSERDNVTRYAVAVLGYYNRRGINPEAFLNEIKFIASDPDDKHFFNVTDEAALKDIVDALGERIFSLEGTNKNEISFGLEMSQTGFSSHVVEDGILLGAVGAYDWNGAVLKETSSGKVIPLRESYLQEFPEELKNHGAYLGYTVSSVVSTKHERIYVVILFTMHSNRNLTIHQALKGEQIGSYYGSEINSLDVNGDGVTDVLLVAAPMFFSEGRERGKVYVYSLHGSLFVPSGALVDLQSYQNSRFGSCIAAVPDLNQDSYNDLVVGAPLEDEHQGAIYVFLGFQETILKKYKQRIAAADLAPGLMYFGCSIHGQLDLNEDGLVDLAVGSLGNAVVLWSRSVVQINASLRFEPPKINIFTKDCKRNGKEATCMRAFVCFTALFLSAHFQTASVGKDPNSCLAQVSSPMENPTFGMESVMVFARGLRMREETRRTHPGARRSSRVHPPLWCHSRLSLPRPSLWVLVDVLPKKHPQDKSHFIPHLPPGLSSPGICLSMLQVTGMSPRWDRRGRARPVF
;
A
#
# COMPACT_ATOMS: atom_id res chain seq x y z
N MET A 1 -26.58 -55.67 -6.23
CA MET A 1 -25.65 -55.21 -5.17
C MET A 1 -26.24 -53.92 -4.64
N ASP A 2 -27.18 -54.04 -3.73
CA ASP A 2 -28.05 -52.92 -3.37
C ASP A 2 -27.44 -52.17 -2.19
N ILE A 3 -27.01 -50.93 -2.45
CA ILE A 3 -26.45 -50.04 -1.45
C ILE A 3 -27.56 -49.69 -0.45
N PRO A 4 -27.37 -49.90 0.87
CA PRO A 4 -28.42 -49.67 1.86
C PRO A 4 -28.99 -48.25 1.78
N SER A 5 -30.31 -48.13 1.71
CA SER A 5 -31.01 -46.86 1.51
C SER A 5 -30.71 -45.82 2.60
N GLY A 6 -30.33 -46.25 3.81
CA GLY A 6 -29.88 -45.38 4.90
C GLY A 6 -28.48 -44.76 4.67
N ILE A 7 -27.58 -45.47 3.97
CA ILE A 7 -26.29 -44.90 3.53
C ILE A 7 -26.55 -43.89 2.42
N LEU A 8 -27.48 -44.17 1.51
CA LEU A 8 -27.97 -43.21 0.52
C LEU A 8 -28.68 -41.99 1.17
N LEU A 9 -29.34 -42.14 2.33
CA LEU A 9 -29.92 -41.00 3.07
C LEU A 9 -28.86 -40.15 3.78
N ALA A 10 -27.89 -40.79 4.45
CA ALA A 10 -26.77 -40.08 5.07
C ALA A 10 -25.91 -39.37 4.02
N CYS A 11 -25.61 -40.03 2.90
CA CYS A 11 -24.93 -39.40 1.76
C CYS A 11 -25.78 -38.32 1.09
N SER A 12 -27.12 -38.46 0.97
CA SER A 12 -27.95 -37.41 0.36
C SER A 12 -28.15 -36.19 1.25
N LEU A 13 -28.06 -36.33 2.58
CA LEU A 13 -27.91 -35.20 3.50
C LEU A 13 -26.56 -34.49 3.33
N CYS A 14 -25.47 -35.22 3.09
CA CYS A 14 -24.17 -34.63 2.70
C CYS A 14 -24.18 -34.02 1.28
N LEU A 15 -25.17 -34.37 0.44
CA LEU A 15 -25.37 -33.80 -0.91
C LEU A 15 -26.37 -32.63 -0.93
N LEU A 16 -26.91 -32.20 0.22
CA LEU A 16 -27.68 -30.95 0.29
C LEU A 16 -26.73 -29.76 0.12
N PRO A 17 -26.91 -28.90 -0.92
CA PRO A 17 -26.11 -27.71 -1.09
C PRO A 17 -26.40 -26.73 0.06
N GLY A 18 -25.50 -26.71 1.05
CA GLY A 18 -25.63 -25.89 2.26
C GLY A 18 -24.94 -26.48 3.49
N PHE A 19 -24.80 -27.80 3.61
CA PHE A 19 -24.17 -28.43 4.78
C PHE A 19 -22.64 -28.55 4.72
N GLY A 20 -22.01 -28.28 3.56
CA GLY A 20 -20.56 -28.42 3.36
C GLY A 20 -19.72 -27.14 3.39
N ASN A 21 -20.33 -25.95 3.39
CA ASN A 21 -19.67 -24.68 3.01
C ASN A 21 -19.91 -23.48 3.96
N SER A 22 -20.34 -23.69 5.21
CA SER A 22 -20.39 -22.62 6.22
C SER A 22 -19.49 -22.95 7.42
N PHE A 23 -18.31 -22.33 7.42
CA PHE A 23 -17.44 -22.21 8.59
C PHE A 23 -18.03 -21.19 9.59
N ASN A 24 -17.35 -20.91 10.70
CA ASN A 24 -18.01 -20.41 11.92
C ASN A 24 -18.29 -18.89 11.96
N ILE A 25 -17.89 -18.10 10.98
CA ILE A 25 -18.20 -16.65 10.95
C ILE A 25 -19.68 -16.40 10.60
N ASP A 26 -20.42 -15.65 11.42
CA ASP A 26 -21.84 -15.34 11.23
C ASP A 26 -22.08 -14.29 10.15
N THR A 27 -22.48 -14.74 8.95
CA THR A 27 -22.86 -13.85 7.86
C THR A 27 -24.29 -13.29 7.97
N LYS A 28 -25.12 -13.78 8.91
CA LYS A 28 -26.55 -13.41 8.98
C LYS A 28 -26.84 -12.21 9.85
N ARG A 29 -25.91 -11.84 10.74
CA ARG A 29 -26.05 -10.74 11.70
C ARG A 29 -24.78 -9.84 11.74
N PRO A 30 -24.24 -9.40 10.59
CA PRO A 30 -23.11 -8.47 10.57
C PRO A 30 -23.51 -7.14 11.23
N GLN A 31 -22.58 -6.48 11.91
CA GLN A 31 -22.74 -5.08 12.30
C GLN A 31 -22.09 -4.19 11.25
N ILE A 32 -22.88 -3.36 10.58
CA ILE A 32 -22.40 -2.44 9.56
C ILE A 32 -22.37 -1.03 10.15
N ILE A 33 -21.19 -0.42 10.11
CA ILE A 33 -20.90 0.91 10.60
C ILE A 33 -20.69 1.81 9.38
N ALA A 34 -21.69 2.63 9.06
CA ALA A 34 -21.67 3.52 7.90
C ALA A 34 -20.85 4.80 8.15
N GLY A 35 -20.22 5.30 7.08
CA GLY A 35 -19.50 6.56 7.02
C GLY A 35 -19.63 7.21 5.63
N SER A 36 -18.79 8.21 5.33
CA SER A 36 -18.83 8.89 4.02
C SER A 36 -18.06 8.10 2.96
N ARG A 37 -18.74 7.83 1.83
CA ARG A 37 -18.15 7.24 0.62
C ARG A 37 -17.10 8.16 -0.01
N GLU A 38 -17.33 9.47 0.04
CA GLU A 38 -16.48 10.52 -0.52
C GLU A 38 -15.16 10.63 0.27
N SER A 39 -15.20 10.39 1.58
CA SER A 39 -14.03 10.37 2.47
C SER A 39 -13.18 9.10 2.37
N PHE A 40 -13.66 8.07 1.65
CA PHE A 40 -13.12 6.71 1.67
C PHE A 40 -13.05 6.13 3.09
N PHE A 41 -14.06 6.40 3.92
CA PHE A 41 -14.23 5.74 5.21
C PHE A 41 -14.24 4.21 5.01
N GLY A 42 -13.48 3.48 5.81
CA GLY A 42 -13.30 2.03 5.68
C GLY A 42 -12.08 1.62 4.86
N TYR A 43 -11.25 2.56 4.39
CA TYR A 43 -10.02 2.25 3.65
C TYR A 43 -9.04 1.40 4.49
N THR A 44 -8.86 1.78 5.76
CA THR A 44 -8.18 0.95 6.78
C THR A 44 -9.12 0.74 7.97
N VAL A 45 -9.08 -0.45 8.56
CA VAL A 45 -9.81 -0.80 9.79
C VAL A 45 -8.87 -1.49 10.78
N GLN A 46 -8.94 -1.13 12.06
CA GLN A 46 -8.26 -1.84 13.16
C GLN A 46 -9.17 -1.93 14.38
N GLN A 47 -9.02 -3.00 15.16
CA GLN A 47 -9.76 -3.21 16.40
C GLN A 47 -8.99 -2.61 17.58
N HIS A 48 -9.70 -2.03 18.54
CA HIS A 48 -9.09 -1.27 19.64
C HIS A 48 -9.88 -1.41 20.94
N ASP A 49 -9.17 -1.54 22.07
CA ASP A 49 -9.76 -1.67 23.41
C ASP A 49 -9.43 -0.46 24.29
N ILE A 50 -10.41 0.02 25.06
CA ILE A 50 -10.20 0.98 26.16
C ILE A 50 -10.88 0.46 27.43
N GLY A 51 -10.12 -0.24 28.25
CA GLY A 51 -10.57 -0.71 29.57
C GLY A 51 -11.81 -1.60 29.47
N GLY A 52 -11.80 -2.53 28.51
CA GLY A 52 -12.91 -3.42 28.16
C GLY A 52 -13.80 -2.88 27.03
N LYS A 53 -13.88 -1.56 26.84
CA LYS A 53 -14.74 -1.00 25.78
C LYS A 53 -14.14 -1.22 24.40
N LYS A 54 -14.87 -1.91 23.54
CA LYS A 54 -14.46 -2.30 22.18
C LYS A 54 -14.80 -1.22 21.14
N TRP A 55 -13.82 -0.89 20.30
CA TRP A 55 -13.91 0.14 19.26
C TRP A 55 -13.31 -0.37 17.95
N LEU A 56 -13.76 0.20 16.83
CA LEU A 56 -12.99 0.21 15.59
C LEU A 56 -12.31 1.57 15.41
N VAL A 57 -11.08 1.52 14.92
CA VAL A 57 -10.32 2.65 14.37
C VAL A 57 -10.40 2.55 12.86
N VAL A 58 -10.94 3.57 12.20
CA VAL A 58 -11.26 3.54 10.77
C VAL A 58 -10.62 4.73 10.05
N GLY A 59 -9.78 4.46 9.06
CA GLY A 59 -9.17 5.49 8.22
C GLY A 59 -10.12 6.02 7.15
N ALA A 60 -10.02 7.32 6.88
CA ALA A 60 -10.76 8.03 5.83
C ALA A 60 -9.82 9.00 5.11
N PRO A 61 -8.96 8.53 4.18
CA PRO A 61 -7.87 9.32 3.58
C PRO A 61 -8.29 10.46 2.65
N TYR A 62 -9.60 10.62 2.37
CA TYR A 62 -10.17 11.73 1.60
C TYR A 62 -11.04 12.68 2.46
N GLU A 63 -11.08 12.46 3.78
CA GLU A 63 -11.78 13.31 4.75
C GLU A 63 -11.29 14.78 4.74
N SER A 64 -12.20 15.71 5.03
CA SER A 64 -11.91 17.15 5.01
C SER A 64 -11.82 17.74 6.42
N ASN A 65 -10.82 18.58 6.65
CA ASN A 65 -10.65 19.34 7.90
C ASN A 65 -10.66 20.84 7.57
N GLY A 66 -11.83 21.46 7.72
CA GLY A 66 -12.06 22.81 7.22
C GLY A 66 -12.13 22.80 5.69
N GLN A 67 -11.29 23.60 5.04
CA GLN A 67 -11.21 23.69 3.58
C GLN A 67 -10.20 22.69 2.95
N GLN A 68 -9.38 22.01 3.76
CA GLN A 68 -8.31 21.12 3.30
C GLN A 68 -8.73 19.64 3.37
N LYS A 69 -8.41 18.85 2.34
CA LYS A 69 -8.62 17.40 2.27
C LYS A 69 -7.45 16.65 2.90
N THR A 70 -7.30 16.77 4.21
CA THR A 70 -6.16 16.18 4.92
C THR A 70 -6.21 14.65 5.01
N GLY A 71 -7.41 14.06 4.92
CA GLY A 71 -7.68 12.74 5.50
C GLY A 71 -7.79 12.82 7.03
N ASP A 72 -8.37 11.80 7.65
CA ASP A 72 -8.45 11.66 9.12
C ASP A 72 -8.73 10.20 9.52
N VAL A 73 -8.82 9.98 10.83
CA VAL A 73 -9.16 8.70 11.43
C VAL A 73 -10.39 8.88 12.33
N TYR A 74 -11.26 7.88 12.34
CA TYR A 74 -12.47 7.81 13.15
C TYR A 74 -12.32 6.74 14.24
N LYS A 75 -12.95 6.98 15.39
CA LYS A 75 -13.25 5.94 16.39
C LYS A 75 -14.75 5.63 16.36
N CYS A 76 -15.09 4.35 16.31
CA CYS A 76 -16.46 3.86 16.22
C CYS A 76 -16.71 2.86 17.37
N PRO A 77 -17.69 3.07 18.24
CA PRO A 77 -17.99 2.10 19.29
C PRO A 77 -18.63 0.85 18.67
N VAL A 78 -18.19 -0.34 19.11
CA VAL A 78 -18.77 -1.61 18.63
C VAL A 78 -20.00 -1.93 19.46
N LEU A 79 -19.81 -2.19 20.76
CA LEU A 79 -20.88 -2.35 21.73
C LEU A 79 -21.24 -0.99 22.34
N SER A 80 -22.40 -0.44 22.01
CA SER A 80 -22.99 0.69 22.76
C SER A 80 -24.51 0.60 22.79
N ASP A 81 -25.09 0.85 23.96
CA ASP A 81 -26.54 0.77 24.22
C ASP A 81 -27.39 1.73 23.37
N ASN A 82 -26.77 2.62 22.61
CA ASN A 82 -27.41 3.75 21.92
C ASN A 82 -26.95 3.92 20.46
N HIS A 83 -26.32 2.91 19.85
CA HIS A 83 -25.76 2.96 18.48
C HIS A 83 -24.93 4.23 18.21
N GLY A 84 -23.95 4.50 19.07
CA GLY A 84 -23.16 5.73 19.01
C GLY A 84 -22.45 5.91 17.66
N ASN A 85 -22.68 7.06 17.00
CA ASN A 85 -22.03 7.39 15.74
C ASN A 85 -20.49 7.43 15.87
N CYS A 86 -19.80 7.05 14.79
CA CYS A 86 -18.35 7.25 14.68
C CYS A 86 -17.97 8.72 14.91
N THR A 87 -16.87 8.96 15.63
CA THR A 87 -16.36 10.31 15.91
C THR A 87 -14.97 10.50 15.32
N LYS A 88 -14.79 11.59 14.57
CA LYS A 88 -13.52 11.95 13.95
C LYS A 88 -12.50 12.36 15.02
N LEU A 89 -11.26 11.90 14.89
CA LEU A 89 -10.18 12.20 15.83
C LEU A 89 -9.53 13.58 15.60
N ASN A 90 -9.79 14.22 14.45
CA ASN A 90 -9.29 15.55 14.08
C ASN A 90 -7.75 15.62 13.98
N LEU A 91 -7.11 14.48 13.65
CA LEU A 91 -5.65 14.37 13.61
C LEU A 91 -5.03 15.19 12.48
N GLY A 92 -5.78 15.49 11.41
CA GLY A 92 -5.33 16.38 10.33
C GLY A 92 -5.00 17.82 10.80
N ARG A 93 -5.48 18.22 11.98
CA ARG A 93 -5.19 19.53 12.58
C ARG A 93 -3.81 19.60 13.25
N VAL A 94 -3.17 18.47 13.57
CA VAL A 94 -1.85 18.42 14.23
C VAL A 94 -0.81 19.13 13.36
N THR A 95 -0.20 20.22 13.85
CA THR A 95 0.84 20.99 13.15
C THR A 95 2.24 20.62 13.64
N LEU A 96 3.22 20.83 12.77
CA LEU A 96 4.64 20.71 13.10
C LEU A 96 5.29 22.09 13.21
N SER A 97 5.97 22.36 14.32
CA SER A 97 6.69 23.63 14.53
C SER A 97 7.92 23.77 13.64
N ASN A 98 8.22 25.00 13.22
CA ASN A 98 9.43 25.40 12.46
C ASN A 98 9.52 24.83 11.02
N VAL A 99 8.37 24.54 10.41
CA VAL A 99 8.23 24.08 9.02
C VAL A 99 6.98 24.75 8.41
N SER A 100 7.03 25.13 7.13
CA SER A 100 5.84 25.61 6.41
C SER A 100 5.11 24.40 5.80
N GLU A 101 3.96 24.03 6.36
CA GLU A 101 3.27 22.78 6.03
C GLU A 101 2.30 22.92 4.84
N ARG A 102 2.29 21.92 3.95
CA ARG A 102 1.25 21.73 2.93
C ARG A 102 0.48 20.44 3.22
N LYS A 103 -0.68 20.63 3.86
CA LYS A 103 -1.54 19.56 4.39
C LYS A 103 -2.67 19.12 3.46
N ASP A 104 -2.94 19.87 2.40
CA ASP A 104 -3.99 19.46 1.46
C ASP A 104 -3.59 18.18 0.74
N ASN A 105 -4.52 17.23 0.62
CA ASN A 105 -4.30 15.90 0.06
C ASN A 105 -3.24 15.03 0.77
N MET A 106 -2.90 15.29 2.05
CA MET A 106 -1.84 14.54 2.76
C MET A 106 -2.15 13.05 3.06
N ARG A 107 -3.40 12.60 2.84
CA ARG A 107 -3.90 11.21 2.99
C ARG A 107 -3.70 10.59 4.38
N LEU A 108 -4.00 11.33 5.44
CA LEU A 108 -3.97 10.77 6.79
C LEU A 108 -5.00 9.63 6.95
N GLY A 109 -4.55 8.51 7.50
CA GLY A 109 -5.36 7.29 7.61
C GLY A 109 -5.18 6.30 6.45
N LEU A 110 -4.24 6.55 5.52
CA LEU A 110 -3.88 5.59 4.47
C LEU A 110 -3.22 4.33 5.05
N SER A 111 -2.38 4.48 6.08
CA SER A 111 -1.82 3.38 6.86
C SER A 111 -2.10 3.58 8.35
N LEU A 112 -2.48 2.49 9.01
CA LEU A 112 -2.66 2.38 10.46
C LEU A 112 -1.80 1.23 10.98
N ALA A 113 -1.27 1.33 12.20
CA ALA A 113 -0.63 0.22 12.89
C ALA A 113 -0.88 0.29 14.40
N THR A 114 -1.47 -0.75 14.98
CA THR A 114 -1.74 -0.85 16.42
C THR A 114 -0.56 -1.50 17.15
N ASN A 115 -0.22 -0.96 18.32
CA ASN A 115 0.71 -1.56 19.25
C ASN A 115 -0.06 -2.39 20.28
N PRO A 116 0.00 -3.73 20.24
CA PRO A 116 -0.76 -4.58 21.17
C PRO A 116 -0.28 -4.45 22.63
N ARG A 117 0.92 -3.91 22.90
CA ARG A 117 1.48 -3.81 24.26
C ARG A 117 0.86 -2.71 25.12
N ASP A 118 0.44 -1.60 24.51
CA ASP A 118 -0.07 -0.40 25.22
C ASP A 118 -1.41 0.11 24.66
N SER A 119 -1.99 -0.64 23.71
CA SER A 119 -3.17 -0.27 22.91
C SER A 119 -3.06 1.13 22.28
N SER A 120 -1.85 1.66 22.06
CA SER A 120 -1.64 2.84 21.22
C SER A 120 -1.64 2.45 19.75
N PHE A 121 -1.91 3.39 18.86
CA PHE A 121 -1.78 3.15 17.42
C PHE A 121 -1.08 4.31 16.73
N LEU A 122 -0.63 4.04 15.52
CA LEU A 122 -0.03 5.00 14.62
C LEU A 122 -0.99 5.24 13.45
N ALA A 123 -1.19 6.49 13.07
CA ALA A 123 -1.92 6.87 11.87
C ALA A 123 -1.02 7.69 10.95
N CYS A 124 -0.74 7.16 9.76
CA CYS A 124 0.21 7.75 8.82
C CYS A 124 -0.46 8.53 7.68
N SER A 125 0.31 9.47 7.16
CA SER A 125 -0.05 10.48 6.16
C SER A 125 1.13 10.63 5.19
N PRO A 126 1.33 9.65 4.27
CA PRO A 126 2.52 9.59 3.43
C PRO A 126 2.62 10.75 2.43
N LEU A 127 1.50 11.39 2.07
CA LEU A 127 1.49 12.56 1.19
C LEU A 127 1.58 13.90 1.96
N TRP A 128 1.87 13.88 3.26
CA TRP A 128 2.20 15.12 3.97
C TRP A 128 3.48 15.72 3.38
N SER A 129 3.42 17.02 3.10
CA SER A 129 4.50 17.75 2.45
C SER A 129 4.77 19.08 3.16
N HIS A 130 5.96 19.62 2.92
CA HIS A 130 6.36 20.93 3.41
C HIS A 130 7.11 21.73 2.34
N GLU A 131 7.05 23.05 2.46
CA GLU A 131 7.72 23.97 1.55
C GLU A 131 9.22 24.02 1.82
N CYS A 132 9.99 24.03 0.74
CA CYS A 132 11.44 24.05 0.76
C CYS A 132 11.96 24.92 -0.39
N GLY A 133 12.19 26.20 -0.12
CA GLY A 133 12.50 27.17 -1.17
C GLY A 133 11.30 27.35 -2.10
N SER A 134 11.48 27.01 -3.38
CA SER A 134 10.41 26.95 -4.38
C SER A 134 9.65 25.62 -4.39
N SER A 135 10.26 24.58 -3.82
CA SER A 135 9.84 23.18 -3.94
C SER A 135 8.95 22.72 -2.79
N TYR A 136 8.31 21.57 -2.95
CA TYR A 136 7.55 20.90 -1.89
C TYR A 136 8.11 19.49 -1.68
N TYR A 137 8.56 19.19 -0.46
CA TYR A 137 9.11 17.88 -0.12
C TYR A 137 8.02 17.01 0.51
N THR A 138 7.59 15.98 -0.21
CA THR A 138 6.59 15.00 0.24
C THR A 138 7.26 13.88 1.05
N THR A 139 7.74 14.23 2.25
CA THR A 139 8.46 13.27 3.12
C THR A 139 7.52 12.34 3.89
N GLY A 140 6.23 12.66 3.99
CA GLY A 140 5.27 11.96 4.84
C GLY A 140 5.46 12.20 6.34
N MET A 141 4.42 11.93 7.13
CA MET A 141 4.46 11.92 8.59
C MET A 141 3.43 10.94 9.17
N CYS A 142 3.59 10.59 10.45
CA CYS A 142 2.61 9.82 11.21
C CYS A 142 2.27 10.46 12.56
N SER A 143 1.04 10.28 13.03
CA SER A 143 0.59 10.66 14.37
C SER A 143 0.51 9.42 15.26
N ARG A 144 1.26 9.37 16.37
CA ARG A 144 1.04 8.36 17.41
C ARG A 144 -0.08 8.81 18.33
N VAL A 145 -1.06 7.94 18.53
CA VAL A 145 -2.26 8.16 19.33
C VAL A 145 -2.27 7.13 20.46
N ASN A 146 -2.47 7.56 21.70
CA ASN A 146 -2.52 6.64 22.84
C ASN A 146 -3.85 5.85 22.90
N SER A 147 -3.92 4.86 23.79
CA SER A 147 -5.11 4.04 24.02
C SER A 147 -6.38 4.85 24.26
N ASN A 148 -6.30 6.05 24.86
CA ASN A 148 -7.45 6.93 25.11
C ASN A 148 -7.83 7.83 23.92
N PHE A 149 -7.44 7.49 22.69
CA PHE A 149 -7.65 8.28 21.48
C PHE A 149 -7.09 9.72 21.54
N ARG A 150 -6.05 9.97 22.34
CA ARG A 150 -5.38 11.27 22.39
C ARG A 150 -4.09 11.25 21.59
N PHE A 151 -3.89 12.27 20.76
CA PHE A 151 -2.60 12.52 20.12
C PHE A 151 -1.48 12.57 21.17
N SER A 152 -0.36 11.90 20.88
CA SER A 152 0.81 11.78 21.76
C SER A 152 2.01 12.50 21.17
N ARG A 153 2.41 12.14 19.93
CA ARG A 153 3.53 12.78 19.22
C ARG A 153 3.44 12.57 17.71
N THR A 154 4.04 13.47 16.94
CA THR A 154 4.32 13.27 15.52
C THR A 154 5.59 12.44 15.35
N VAL A 155 5.61 11.57 14.35
CA VAL A 155 6.74 10.75 13.93
C VAL A 155 7.01 11.05 12.45
N ALA A 156 8.15 11.66 12.16
CA ALA A 156 8.53 12.05 10.80
C ALA A 156 10.05 11.90 10.61
N PRO A 157 10.60 10.66 10.57
CA PRO A 157 12.04 10.45 10.58
C PRO A 157 12.71 10.94 9.29
N ALA A 158 12.03 10.89 8.15
CA ALA A 158 12.52 11.41 6.88
C ALA A 158 12.41 12.94 6.75
N LEU A 159 11.83 13.65 7.74
CA LEU A 159 11.85 15.11 7.73
C LEU A 159 13.30 15.60 7.76
N GLN A 160 13.74 16.12 6.63
CA GLN A 160 14.94 16.92 6.52
C GLN A 160 14.56 18.38 6.75
N ARG A 161 15.41 19.14 7.45
CA ARG A 161 15.28 20.59 7.43
C ARG A 161 15.84 21.06 6.10
N CYS A 162 15.14 21.99 5.45
CA CYS A 162 15.59 22.67 4.25
C CYS A 162 17.00 23.25 4.43
N GLN A 163 17.98 22.52 3.93
CA GLN A 163 19.38 22.94 3.83
C GLN A 163 19.73 23.03 2.36
N THR A 164 19.37 24.16 1.75
CA THR A 164 20.29 24.99 0.95
C THR A 164 19.53 26.18 0.40
N TYR A 165 19.83 27.35 0.96
CA TYR A 165 19.65 28.59 0.22
C TYR A 165 20.66 28.61 -0.94
N MET A 166 20.35 29.26 -2.06
CA MET A 166 21.23 29.28 -3.23
C MET A 166 21.71 30.70 -3.54
N ASP A 167 23.00 30.83 -3.80
CA ASP A 167 23.63 32.06 -4.28
C ASP A 167 23.95 31.84 -5.75
N ILE A 168 23.34 32.65 -6.63
CA ILE A 168 23.50 32.56 -8.09
C ILE A 168 24.30 33.78 -8.56
N ILE A 169 25.40 33.56 -9.27
CA ILE A 169 26.11 34.62 -10.01
C ILE A 169 25.91 34.38 -11.50
N ILE A 170 25.32 35.36 -12.18
CA ILE A 170 25.19 35.35 -13.64
C ILE A 170 26.37 36.14 -14.21
N VAL A 171 27.15 35.50 -15.07
CA VAL A 171 28.36 36.04 -15.72
C VAL A 171 28.00 36.26 -17.18
N LEU A 172 27.76 37.53 -17.54
CA LEU A 172 27.26 37.96 -18.84
C LEU A 172 28.40 38.50 -19.69
N ASP A 173 28.63 37.91 -20.85
CA ASP A 173 29.42 38.52 -21.90
C ASP A 173 28.73 39.81 -22.38
N GLY A 174 29.41 40.94 -22.22
CA GLY A 174 29.00 42.27 -22.65
C GLY A 174 29.82 42.80 -23.83
N SER A 175 30.64 41.97 -24.46
CA SER A 175 31.50 42.33 -25.59
C SER A 175 30.70 42.75 -26.83
N ASN A 176 31.40 43.31 -27.84
CA ASN A 176 30.78 43.87 -29.04
C ASN A 176 30.22 42.82 -30.05
N SER A 177 30.46 41.52 -29.86
CA SER A 177 29.90 40.45 -30.72
C SER A 177 28.42 40.18 -30.43
N ILE A 178 28.05 40.25 -29.15
CA ILE A 178 26.67 40.12 -28.64
C ILE A 178 25.78 41.19 -29.28
N TYR A 179 24.91 40.80 -30.20
CA TYR A 179 23.98 41.72 -30.84
C TYR A 179 22.72 41.02 -31.37
N PRO A 180 21.50 41.45 -31.00
CA PRO A 180 21.18 42.64 -30.19
C PRO A 180 21.20 42.39 -28.67
N TRP A 181 21.80 43.30 -27.88
CA TRP A 181 21.84 43.23 -26.40
C TRP A 181 20.47 43.03 -25.73
N VAL A 182 19.43 43.64 -26.30
CA VAL A 182 18.06 43.61 -25.77
C VAL A 182 17.55 42.19 -25.55
N GLU A 183 17.96 41.22 -26.37
CA GLU A 183 17.55 39.82 -26.20
C GLU A 183 18.25 39.13 -25.02
N VAL A 184 19.53 39.45 -24.76
CA VAL A 184 20.25 39.00 -23.55
C VAL A 184 19.62 39.63 -22.30
N GLN A 185 19.24 40.90 -22.38
CA GLN A 185 18.53 41.59 -21.30
C GLN A 185 17.13 41.01 -21.04
N HIS A 186 16.37 40.68 -22.09
CA HIS A 186 15.10 39.96 -21.98
C HIS A 186 15.27 38.57 -21.37
N PHE A 187 16.28 37.81 -21.80
CA PHE A 187 16.62 36.52 -21.22
C PHE A 187 16.90 36.63 -19.73
N LEU A 188 17.78 37.57 -19.32
CA LEU A 188 18.11 37.86 -17.93
C LEU A 188 16.85 38.17 -17.11
N ILE A 189 15.99 39.08 -17.60
CA ILE A 189 14.72 39.42 -16.93
C ILE A 189 13.81 38.18 -16.80
N ASN A 190 13.72 37.34 -17.83
CA ASN A 190 12.82 36.19 -17.85
C ASN A 190 13.30 35.03 -16.96
N ILE A 191 14.61 34.78 -16.87
CA ILE A 191 15.16 33.79 -15.93
C ILE A 191 15.07 34.27 -14.48
N LEU A 192 15.34 35.56 -14.21
CA LEU A 192 15.20 36.15 -12.87
C LEU A 192 13.75 36.07 -12.35
N LYS A 193 12.75 36.17 -13.23
CA LYS A 193 11.33 35.98 -12.89
C LYS A 193 10.96 34.53 -12.53
N LYS A 194 11.78 33.53 -12.88
CA LYS A 194 11.58 32.15 -12.44
C LYS A 194 12.00 31.98 -10.98
N PHE A 195 13.10 32.61 -10.57
CA PHE A 195 13.71 32.42 -9.26
C PHE A 195 12.89 33.02 -8.12
N TYR A 196 12.86 32.31 -6.99
CA TYR A 196 12.26 32.79 -5.74
C TYR A 196 13.31 33.58 -4.94
N ILE A 197 13.48 34.85 -5.31
CA ILE A 197 14.52 35.71 -4.75
C ILE A 197 14.11 36.23 -3.37
N GLY A 198 14.96 36.00 -2.37
CA GLY A 198 14.77 36.46 -1.00
C GLY A 198 15.93 36.06 -0.06
N PRO A 199 16.12 36.78 1.06
CA PRO A 199 17.27 36.57 1.96
C PRO A 199 17.31 35.17 2.60
N GLY A 200 16.14 34.51 2.71
CA GLY A 200 15.99 33.12 3.15
C GLY A 200 15.63 32.14 2.02
N GLN A 201 15.93 32.47 0.77
CA GLN A 201 15.76 31.62 -0.42
C GLN A 201 16.92 31.88 -1.41
N ILE A 202 16.65 32.28 -2.66
CA ILE A 202 17.70 32.56 -3.65
C ILE A 202 18.22 34.00 -3.49
N GLN A 203 19.54 34.17 -3.56
CA GLN A 203 20.20 35.46 -3.78
C GLN A 203 20.84 35.45 -5.17
N VAL A 204 20.77 36.57 -5.89
CA VAL A 204 21.32 36.69 -7.25
C VAL A 204 22.20 37.92 -7.36
N GLY A 205 23.40 37.74 -7.90
CA GLY A 205 24.29 38.81 -8.35
C GLY A 205 24.54 38.70 -9.85
N VAL A 206 24.86 39.83 -10.48
CA VAL A 206 25.17 39.88 -11.91
C VAL A 206 26.54 40.55 -12.11
N VAL A 207 27.37 39.88 -12.90
CA VAL A 207 28.69 40.33 -13.35
C VAL A 207 28.64 40.45 -14.86
N GLN A 208 29.07 41.59 -15.41
CA GLN A 208 29.28 41.76 -16.84
C GLN A 208 30.79 41.71 -17.12
N TYR A 209 31.19 41.10 -18.24
CA TYR A 209 32.60 41.03 -18.65
C TYR A 209 32.79 41.31 -20.14
N GLY A 210 34.02 41.65 -20.52
CA GLY A 210 34.47 41.84 -21.90
C GLY A 210 35.98 42.01 -21.88
N GLU A 211 36.46 43.23 -22.09
CA GLU A 211 37.85 43.61 -21.84
C GLU A 211 38.14 43.79 -20.34
N ASP A 212 37.16 44.36 -19.61
CA ASP A 212 37.14 44.51 -18.15
C ASP A 212 35.98 43.70 -17.52
N VAL A 213 36.00 43.50 -16.20
CA VAL A 213 34.96 42.79 -15.43
C VAL A 213 34.41 43.68 -14.32
N VAL A 214 33.09 43.67 -14.14
CA VAL A 214 32.37 44.59 -13.24
C VAL A 214 31.13 43.95 -12.61
N HIS A 215 30.80 44.37 -11.38
CA HIS A 215 29.51 44.06 -10.78
C HIS A 215 28.43 45.01 -11.33
N GLU A 216 27.33 44.45 -11.83
CA GLU A 216 26.09 45.21 -12.04
C GLU A 216 25.28 45.27 -10.74
N PHE A 217 25.27 44.17 -9.97
CA PHE A 217 24.83 44.14 -8.56
C PHE A 217 25.30 42.87 -7.83
N HIS A 218 25.36 42.96 -6.50
CA HIS A 218 25.81 41.88 -5.61
C HIS A 218 24.64 41.04 -5.07
N LEU A 219 24.97 39.85 -4.53
CA LEU A 219 24.01 38.87 -4.01
C LEU A 219 23.04 39.43 -2.94
N ASN A 220 23.46 40.42 -2.18
CA ASN A 220 22.71 40.98 -1.04
C ASN A 220 22.11 42.37 -1.28
N ASP A 221 22.24 42.94 -2.48
CA ASP A 221 21.74 44.28 -2.79
C ASP A 221 20.20 44.32 -2.85
N TYR A 222 19.58 43.23 -3.29
CA TYR A 222 18.13 43.12 -3.47
C TYR A 222 17.52 41.94 -2.70
N ARG A 223 16.22 42.03 -2.40
CA ARG A 223 15.49 41.08 -1.54
C ARG A 223 14.19 40.55 -2.11
N SER A 224 13.80 40.99 -3.31
CA SER A 224 12.61 40.50 -4.01
C SER A 224 12.86 40.37 -5.52
N VAL A 225 12.04 39.56 -6.18
CA VAL A 225 12.05 39.40 -7.64
C VAL A 225 11.75 40.73 -8.35
N GLN A 226 10.88 41.57 -7.77
CA GLN A 226 10.49 42.86 -8.35
C GLN A 226 11.68 43.82 -8.42
N ASP A 227 12.46 43.92 -7.34
CA ASP A 227 13.63 44.81 -7.27
C ASP A 227 14.74 44.33 -8.21
N VAL A 228 15.03 43.01 -8.23
CA VAL A 228 16.07 42.43 -9.10
C VAL A 228 15.71 42.55 -10.58
N VAL A 229 14.44 42.35 -10.95
CA VAL A 229 13.99 42.53 -12.34
C VAL A 229 14.07 44.01 -12.75
N ALA A 230 13.75 44.95 -11.85
CA ALA A 230 13.90 46.37 -12.10
C ALA A 230 15.38 46.79 -12.21
N ALA A 231 16.29 46.18 -11.46
CA ALA A 231 17.73 46.42 -11.61
C ALA A 231 18.25 45.89 -12.95
N ALA A 232 17.90 44.64 -13.30
CA ALA A 232 18.27 44.01 -14.56
C ALA A 232 17.77 44.76 -15.81
N SER A 233 16.63 45.46 -15.73
CA SER A 233 16.12 46.29 -16.83
C SER A 233 16.91 47.59 -17.08
N HIS A 234 17.95 47.88 -16.29
CA HIS A 234 18.84 49.03 -16.49
C HIS A 234 20.29 48.63 -16.80
N ILE A 235 20.58 47.35 -17.03
CA ILE A 235 21.92 46.90 -17.42
C ILE A 235 22.15 47.17 -18.91
N GLU A 236 23.08 48.07 -19.21
CA GLU A 236 23.53 48.42 -20.56
C GLU A 236 24.73 47.57 -20.99
N GLN A 237 24.84 47.29 -22.29
CA GLN A 237 26.01 46.64 -22.89
C GLN A 237 27.23 47.54 -22.77
N ARG A 238 28.34 47.01 -22.23
CA ARG A 238 29.58 47.79 -22.06
C ARG A 238 30.44 47.81 -23.33
N GLY A 239 30.36 46.76 -24.15
CA GLY A 239 31.24 46.58 -25.29
C GLY A 239 32.68 46.27 -24.86
N GLY A 240 33.58 46.29 -25.84
CA GLY A 240 35.01 46.01 -25.66
C GLY A 240 35.62 45.37 -26.91
N THR A 241 36.94 45.36 -27.03
CA THR A 241 37.62 44.68 -28.16
C THR A 241 37.97 43.23 -27.89
N GLU A 242 37.79 42.75 -26.65
CA GLU A 242 38.12 41.40 -26.20
C GLU A 242 36.98 40.76 -25.41
N THR A 243 37.00 39.43 -25.31
CA THR A 243 36.08 38.60 -24.51
C THR A 243 36.90 37.75 -23.54
N ARG A 244 37.11 38.24 -22.31
CA ARG A 244 37.93 37.59 -21.27
C ARG A 244 37.10 36.71 -20.33
N THR A 245 36.66 35.55 -20.82
CA THR A 245 35.77 34.63 -20.09
C THR A 245 36.46 34.00 -18.88
N ALA A 246 37.76 33.67 -18.96
CA ALA A 246 38.47 33.09 -17.81
C ALA A 246 38.54 34.09 -16.65
N TYR A 247 38.85 35.36 -16.95
CA TYR A 247 38.85 36.44 -15.97
C TYR A 247 37.45 36.73 -15.43
N GLY A 248 36.40 36.66 -16.26
CA GLY A 248 35.00 36.79 -15.83
C GLY A 248 34.58 35.70 -14.82
N ILE A 249 34.92 34.44 -15.09
CA ILE A 249 34.66 33.30 -14.18
C ILE A 249 35.47 33.44 -12.90
N GLU A 250 36.76 33.81 -13.00
CA GLU A 250 37.63 33.99 -11.84
C GLU A 250 37.16 35.13 -10.93
N PHE A 251 36.71 36.25 -11.49
CA PHE A 251 36.13 37.35 -10.73
C PHE A 251 34.81 36.94 -10.06
N ALA A 252 33.96 36.17 -10.76
CA ALA A 252 32.74 35.63 -10.17
C ALA A 252 33.04 34.71 -8.97
N ARG A 253 34.01 33.79 -9.12
CA ARG A 253 34.49 32.86 -8.08
C ARG A 253 35.13 33.60 -6.89
N SER A 254 36.14 34.43 -7.17
CA SER A 254 37.04 35.01 -6.17
C SER A 254 36.47 36.27 -5.49
N GLU A 255 35.56 37.02 -6.13
CA GLU A 255 35.00 38.26 -5.61
C GLU A 255 33.47 38.21 -5.47
N ALA A 256 32.73 37.85 -6.53
CA ALA A 256 31.26 37.99 -6.53
C ALA A 256 30.57 37.05 -5.53
N PHE A 257 30.96 35.78 -5.43
CA PHE A 257 30.45 34.87 -4.39
C PHE A 257 30.89 35.23 -2.95
N ARG A 258 31.80 36.20 -2.77
CA ARG A 258 32.22 36.68 -1.43
C ARG A 258 31.47 37.94 -1.01
N LYS A 259 31.06 38.79 -1.97
CA LYS A 259 30.26 40.00 -1.72
C LYS A 259 28.78 39.65 -1.61
N GLY A 260 28.35 39.44 -0.36
CA GLY A 260 26.96 39.10 -0.03
C GLY A 260 26.65 37.61 0.07
N GLY A 261 27.58 36.74 -0.34
CA GLY A 261 27.40 35.29 -0.32
C GLY A 261 27.29 34.70 1.09
N ARG A 262 26.47 33.65 1.21
CA ARG A 262 26.06 33.03 2.47
C ARG A 262 26.82 31.74 2.74
N LYS A 263 27.29 31.58 3.97
CA LYS A 263 28.03 30.38 4.39
C LYS A 263 27.10 29.15 4.38
N GLY A 264 27.40 28.17 3.54
CA GLY A 264 26.61 26.95 3.37
C GLY A 264 25.48 27.05 2.35
N ALA A 265 25.37 28.17 1.62
CA ALA A 265 24.54 28.21 0.40
C ALA A 265 25.19 27.42 -0.74
N LYS A 266 24.38 26.86 -1.65
CA LYS A 266 24.90 26.33 -2.93
C LYS A 266 25.31 27.51 -3.81
N ARG A 267 26.50 27.42 -4.40
CA ARG A 267 27.03 28.41 -5.33
C ARG A 267 26.77 27.93 -6.76
N VAL A 268 25.97 28.68 -7.50
CA VAL A 268 25.65 28.39 -8.90
C VAL A 268 26.13 29.54 -9.76
N MET A 269 26.95 29.25 -10.76
CA MET A 269 27.39 30.23 -11.76
C MET A 269 26.66 29.94 -13.08
N ILE A 270 26.20 30.99 -13.77
CA ILE A 270 25.61 30.88 -15.11
C ILE A 270 26.45 31.76 -16.04
N VAL A 271 27.26 31.13 -16.89
CA VAL A 271 28.13 31.81 -17.87
C VAL A 271 27.41 31.86 -19.21
N ILE A 272 27.28 33.06 -19.80
CA ILE A 272 26.63 33.27 -21.10
C ILE A 272 27.61 34.04 -22.00
N THR A 273 27.92 33.49 -23.18
CA THR A 273 28.88 34.03 -24.15
C THR A 273 28.45 33.70 -25.59
N ASP A 274 28.89 34.51 -26.56
CA ASP A 274 28.76 34.24 -28.00
C ASP A 274 30.09 34.01 -28.75
N GLY A 275 31.21 33.94 -28.02
CA GLY A 275 32.55 33.88 -28.59
C GLY A 275 33.59 33.10 -27.77
N GLU A 276 34.62 32.62 -28.48
CA GLU A 276 35.83 32.05 -27.89
C GLU A 276 36.56 33.07 -26.99
N SER A 277 37.11 32.58 -25.89
CA SER A 277 37.83 33.41 -24.93
C SER A 277 39.14 33.96 -25.51
N HIS A 278 39.47 35.20 -25.15
CA HIS A 278 40.77 35.81 -25.50
C HIS A 278 41.86 35.44 -24.46
N ASP A 279 41.44 34.87 -23.34
CA ASP A 279 42.24 34.38 -22.21
C ASP A 279 42.08 32.86 -21.98
N SER A 280 41.75 32.08 -23.01
CA SER A 280 41.54 30.62 -22.93
C SER A 280 42.64 29.83 -22.19
N PRO A 281 43.94 30.18 -22.26
CA PRO A 281 44.99 29.48 -21.51
C PRO A 281 44.79 29.49 -19.98
N ASP A 282 44.02 30.43 -19.43
CA ASP A 282 43.72 30.49 -18.00
C ASP A 282 42.46 29.70 -17.59
N LEU A 283 41.62 29.27 -18.56
CA LEU A 283 40.34 28.58 -18.28
C LEU A 283 40.52 27.31 -17.44
N GLU A 284 41.49 26.45 -17.79
CA GLU A 284 41.75 25.18 -17.11
C GLU A 284 41.90 25.37 -15.59
N LYS A 285 42.80 26.29 -15.21
CA LYS A 285 43.04 26.64 -13.80
C LYS A 285 41.81 27.20 -13.11
N VAL A 286 41.08 28.10 -13.77
CA VAL A 286 39.90 28.77 -13.19
C VAL A 286 38.74 27.78 -12.99
N ILE A 287 38.61 26.79 -13.88
CA ILE A 287 37.64 25.70 -13.77
C ILE A 287 38.02 24.75 -12.63
N GLU A 288 39.29 24.35 -12.52
CA GLU A 288 39.79 23.55 -11.38
C GLU A 288 39.57 24.25 -10.03
N ASP A 289 39.88 25.55 -9.95
CA ASP A 289 39.67 26.34 -8.74
C ASP A 289 38.16 26.50 -8.42
N SER A 290 37.30 26.58 -9.43
CA SER A 290 35.83 26.62 -9.28
C SER A 290 35.25 25.29 -8.78
N GLU A 291 35.74 24.15 -9.26
CA GLU A 291 35.38 22.82 -8.74
C GLU A 291 35.86 22.65 -7.29
N ARG A 292 37.08 23.12 -6.96
CA ARG A 292 37.62 23.09 -5.58
C ARG A 292 36.77 23.92 -4.61
N ASP A 293 36.22 25.04 -5.08
CA ASP A 293 35.29 25.89 -4.33
C ASP A 293 33.82 25.40 -4.34
N ASN A 294 33.54 24.24 -4.95
CA ASN A 294 32.23 23.61 -5.08
C ASN A 294 31.21 24.56 -5.75
N VAL A 295 31.60 25.19 -6.86
CA VAL A 295 30.74 26.06 -7.68
C VAL A 295 30.20 25.28 -8.87
N THR A 296 28.90 25.03 -8.90
CA THR A 296 28.22 24.40 -10.05
C THR A 296 28.10 25.43 -11.17
N ARG A 297 28.65 25.14 -12.36
CA ARG A 297 28.67 26.07 -13.50
C ARG A 297 27.74 25.58 -14.61
N TYR A 298 26.76 26.41 -14.97
CA TYR A 298 26.01 26.29 -16.22
C TYR A 298 26.64 27.17 -17.29
N ALA A 299 26.72 26.68 -18.52
CA ALA A 299 27.31 27.41 -19.64
C ALA A 299 26.34 27.48 -20.83
N VAL A 300 26.12 28.68 -21.36
CA VAL A 300 25.13 28.99 -22.40
C VAL A 300 25.82 29.58 -23.62
N ALA A 301 25.86 28.82 -24.71
CA ALA A 301 26.46 29.23 -25.98
C ALA A 301 25.44 29.94 -26.87
N VAL A 302 25.74 31.18 -27.26
CA VAL A 302 24.93 31.94 -28.21
C VAL A 302 25.60 31.89 -29.58
N LEU A 303 25.00 31.20 -30.56
CA LEU A 303 25.62 30.98 -31.87
C LEU A 303 25.32 32.10 -32.89
N GLY A 304 24.73 33.22 -32.45
CA GLY A 304 24.30 34.32 -33.31
C GLY A 304 25.43 34.87 -34.18
N TYR A 305 26.58 35.21 -33.56
CA TYR A 305 27.75 35.74 -34.27
C TYR A 305 28.31 34.75 -35.31
N TYR A 306 28.49 33.49 -34.94
CA TYR A 306 28.99 32.42 -35.82
C TYR A 306 28.05 32.18 -37.02
N ASN A 307 26.75 32.07 -36.76
CA ASN A 307 25.73 31.83 -37.78
C ASN A 307 25.60 33.03 -38.75
N ARG A 308 25.64 34.27 -38.24
CA ARG A 308 25.61 35.49 -39.08
C ARG A 308 26.82 35.63 -40.00
N ARG A 309 27.97 35.04 -39.64
CA ARG A 309 29.23 35.12 -40.41
C ARG A 309 29.60 33.84 -41.16
N GLY A 310 28.86 32.74 -40.98
CA GLY A 310 29.16 31.45 -41.60
C GLY A 310 30.42 30.77 -41.06
N ILE A 311 30.76 31.01 -39.79
CA ILE A 311 31.95 30.47 -39.12
C ILE A 311 31.57 29.12 -38.46
N ASN A 312 32.46 28.11 -38.51
CA ASN A 312 32.27 26.85 -37.79
C ASN A 312 32.38 27.07 -36.27
N PRO A 313 31.33 26.82 -35.46
CA PRO A 313 31.36 27.04 -34.01
C PRO A 313 32.00 25.89 -33.21
N GLU A 314 32.60 24.88 -33.85
CA GLU A 314 33.12 23.68 -33.19
C GLU A 314 34.17 23.96 -32.10
N ALA A 315 35.10 24.91 -32.33
CA ALA A 315 36.11 25.30 -31.35
C ALA A 315 35.45 25.93 -30.10
N PHE A 316 34.63 26.96 -30.31
CA PHE A 316 33.80 27.59 -29.29
C PHE A 316 32.97 26.59 -28.48
N LEU A 317 32.25 25.69 -29.17
CA LEU A 317 31.38 24.69 -28.54
C LEU A 317 32.15 23.70 -27.66
N ASN A 318 33.43 23.42 -27.96
CA ASN A 318 34.27 22.59 -27.11
C ASN A 318 34.78 23.36 -25.88
N GLU A 319 35.18 24.62 -26.05
CA GLU A 319 35.62 25.49 -24.95
C GLU A 319 34.51 25.73 -23.92
N ILE A 320 33.31 26.11 -24.38
CA ILE A 320 32.21 26.41 -23.47
C ILE A 320 31.61 25.18 -22.78
N LYS A 321 31.70 24.00 -23.40
CA LYS A 321 31.39 22.73 -22.71
C LYS A 321 32.35 22.44 -21.58
N PHE A 322 33.63 22.73 -21.77
CA PHE A 322 34.66 22.58 -20.73
C PHE A 322 34.42 23.53 -19.54
N ILE A 323 33.82 24.70 -19.77
CA ILE A 323 33.38 25.62 -18.69
C ILE A 323 32.26 25.02 -17.82
N ALA A 324 31.36 24.21 -18.40
CA ALA A 324 30.23 23.62 -17.68
C ALA A 324 30.69 22.57 -16.63
N SER A 325 29.91 22.36 -15.57
CA SER A 325 30.15 21.27 -14.62
C SER A 325 29.71 19.92 -15.19
N ASP A 326 30.34 18.83 -14.73
CA ASP A 326 29.98 17.49 -15.16
C ASP A 326 28.62 17.01 -14.60
N PRO A 327 27.85 16.19 -15.36
CA PRO A 327 28.05 15.90 -16.77
C PRO A 327 27.59 17.08 -17.65
N ASP A 328 28.29 17.29 -18.78
CA ASP A 328 28.07 18.43 -19.68
C ASP A 328 26.65 18.46 -20.25
N ASP A 329 26.06 17.30 -20.56
CA ASP A 329 24.68 17.16 -21.07
C ASP A 329 23.60 17.85 -20.19
N LYS A 330 23.90 18.06 -18.90
CA LYS A 330 23.02 18.71 -17.92
C LYS A 330 23.37 20.17 -17.61
N HIS A 331 24.61 20.60 -17.83
CA HIS A 331 25.03 21.95 -17.47
C HIS A 331 25.31 22.85 -18.68
N PHE A 332 25.48 22.26 -19.86
CA PHE A 332 25.61 22.96 -21.12
C PHE A 332 24.25 23.19 -21.81
N PHE A 333 24.14 24.35 -22.47
CA PHE A 333 23.05 24.74 -23.35
C PHE A 333 23.62 25.51 -24.56
N ASN A 334 23.03 25.35 -25.74
CA ASN A 334 23.30 26.21 -26.89
C ASN A 334 22.00 26.74 -27.52
N VAL A 335 22.09 27.92 -28.12
CA VAL A 335 21.00 28.57 -28.85
C VAL A 335 21.50 29.08 -30.21
N THR A 336 20.61 29.12 -31.20
CA THR A 336 20.96 29.50 -32.58
C THR A 336 21.31 30.99 -32.73
N ASP A 337 20.69 31.83 -31.90
CA ASP A 337 20.88 33.27 -31.84
C ASP A 337 20.44 33.79 -30.46
N GLU A 338 20.61 35.10 -30.24
CA GLU A 338 20.26 35.80 -29.00
C GLU A 338 18.75 35.70 -28.72
N ALA A 339 17.90 35.74 -29.75
CA ALA A 339 16.44 35.72 -29.61
C ALA A 339 15.89 34.33 -29.23
N ALA A 340 16.66 33.25 -29.46
CA ALA A 340 16.39 31.89 -29.01
C ALA A 340 16.76 31.65 -27.54
N LEU A 341 17.45 32.59 -26.85
CA LEU A 341 17.69 32.49 -25.40
C LEU A 341 16.40 32.33 -24.58
N LYS A 342 15.28 32.92 -25.04
CA LYS A 342 13.97 32.75 -24.39
C LYS A 342 13.52 31.29 -24.32
N ASP A 343 13.91 30.46 -25.28
CA ASP A 343 13.44 29.07 -25.42
C ASP A 343 14.11 28.13 -24.40
N ILE A 344 15.28 28.52 -23.88
CA ILE A 344 16.00 27.78 -22.82
C ILE A 344 15.65 28.25 -21.41
N VAL A 345 14.89 29.35 -21.22
CA VAL A 345 14.57 29.90 -19.88
C VAL A 345 13.87 28.87 -19.00
N ASP A 346 12.88 28.15 -19.56
CA ASP A 346 12.16 27.10 -18.82
C ASP A 346 13.11 25.94 -18.51
N ALA A 347 13.88 25.45 -19.49
CA ALA A 347 14.77 24.31 -19.31
C ALA A 347 15.90 24.58 -18.30
N LEU A 348 16.54 25.75 -18.37
CA LEU A 348 17.60 26.16 -17.44
C LEU A 348 17.04 26.45 -16.05
N GLY A 349 15.86 27.09 -15.97
CA GLY A 349 15.14 27.27 -14.70
C GLY A 349 14.87 25.95 -13.99
N GLU A 350 14.22 25.00 -14.66
CA GLU A 350 13.92 23.66 -14.11
C GLU A 350 15.19 22.88 -13.73
N ARG A 351 16.27 22.97 -14.51
CA ARG A 351 17.56 22.36 -14.13
C ARG A 351 18.13 22.99 -12.85
N ILE A 352 18.05 24.31 -12.69
CA ILE A 352 18.50 24.99 -11.45
C ILE A 352 17.59 24.65 -10.26
N PHE A 353 16.27 24.56 -10.44
CA PHE A 353 15.37 24.12 -9.36
C PHE A 353 15.61 22.68 -8.94
N SER A 354 16.05 21.81 -9.85
CA SER A 354 16.44 20.45 -9.47
C SER A 354 17.61 20.41 -8.47
N LEU A 355 18.48 21.44 -8.46
CA LEU A 355 19.52 21.58 -7.43
C LEU A 355 18.97 22.01 -6.06
N GLU A 356 17.74 22.52 -5.93
CA GLU A 356 17.13 22.74 -4.60
C GLU A 356 16.74 21.43 -3.92
N GLY A 357 16.60 20.32 -4.67
CA GLY A 357 16.06 19.04 -4.17
C GLY A 357 17.06 17.91 -3.94
N THR A 358 18.36 18.12 -4.20
CA THR A 358 19.34 17.03 -4.31
C THR A 358 20.60 17.27 -3.49
N ASN A 359 21.27 16.20 -3.06
CA ASN A 359 22.58 16.30 -2.40
C ASN A 359 23.74 16.17 -3.41
N LYS A 360 24.88 16.76 -3.05
CA LYS A 360 26.13 16.93 -3.84
C LYS A 360 26.23 16.13 -5.16
N ASN A 361 26.37 16.86 -6.26
CA ASN A 361 26.79 16.43 -7.60
C ASN A 361 25.87 15.42 -8.33
N GLU A 362 24.79 14.94 -7.73
CA GLU A 362 23.74 14.20 -8.44
C GLU A 362 22.43 15.00 -8.51
N ILE A 363 21.63 14.73 -9.56
CA ILE A 363 20.22 15.13 -9.63
C ILE A 363 19.35 13.98 -9.09
N SER A 364 19.68 13.47 -7.89
CA SER A 364 18.99 12.36 -7.23
C SER A 364 18.29 12.79 -5.94
N PHE A 365 17.06 12.30 -5.76
CA PHE A 365 16.31 12.47 -4.53
C PHE A 365 16.78 11.47 -3.48
N GLY A 366 17.19 11.95 -2.32
CA GLY A 366 17.50 11.15 -1.14
C GLY A 366 16.22 10.73 -0.39
N LEU A 367 15.64 11.66 0.38
CA LEU A 367 14.44 11.42 1.18
C LEU A 367 13.37 12.53 1.04
N GLU A 368 13.64 13.53 0.22
CA GLU A 368 12.81 14.71 -0.04
C GLU A 368 11.41 14.31 -0.52
N MET A 369 11.35 13.25 -1.32
CA MET A 369 10.11 12.62 -1.84
C MET A 369 9.80 11.27 -1.19
N SER A 370 10.35 10.99 0.01
CA SER A 370 10.33 9.64 0.62
C SER A 370 8.94 9.04 0.86
N GLN A 371 7.89 9.84 1.03
CA GLN A 371 6.53 9.39 1.36
C GLN A 371 6.48 8.44 2.57
N THR A 372 7.26 8.74 3.61
CA THR A 372 7.44 7.89 4.78
C THR A 372 6.13 7.67 5.54
N GLY A 373 5.87 6.41 5.92
CA GLY A 373 4.60 5.98 6.48
C GLY A 373 3.58 5.59 5.39
N PHE A 374 4.05 5.26 4.19
CA PHE A 374 3.21 4.63 3.16
C PHE A 374 2.63 3.31 3.67
N SER A 375 3.50 2.51 4.31
CA SER A 375 3.15 1.44 5.22
C SER A 375 3.79 1.65 6.59
N SER A 376 3.24 1.03 7.63
CA SER A 376 3.75 1.11 8.99
C SER A 376 3.53 -0.21 9.73
N HIS A 377 4.50 -0.59 10.57
CA HIS A 377 4.45 -1.81 11.37
C HIS A 377 5.11 -1.60 12.73
N VAL A 378 4.53 -2.12 13.80
CA VAL A 378 5.05 -1.97 15.17
C VAL A 378 5.96 -3.15 15.50
N VAL A 379 7.14 -2.85 16.05
CA VAL A 379 8.11 -3.84 16.54
C VAL A 379 8.45 -3.55 17.99
N GLU A 380 9.06 -4.50 18.70
CA GLU A 380 9.32 -4.38 20.15
C GLU A 380 10.06 -3.08 20.55
N ASP A 381 11.09 -2.71 19.80
CA ASP A 381 11.97 -1.59 20.11
C ASP A 381 11.61 -0.29 19.37
N GLY A 382 10.50 -0.27 18.60
CA GLY A 382 10.14 0.89 17.80
C GLY A 382 9.05 0.67 16.75
N ILE A 383 9.13 1.47 15.69
CA ILE A 383 8.17 1.49 14.58
C ILE A 383 8.97 1.40 13.28
N LEU A 384 8.56 0.51 12.37
CA LEU A 384 9.02 0.48 10.99
C LEU A 384 8.09 1.32 10.12
N LEU A 385 8.67 2.08 9.20
CA LEU A 385 7.97 2.96 8.27
C LEU A 385 8.51 2.75 6.87
N GLY A 386 7.62 2.35 5.96
CA GLY A 386 7.92 2.25 4.54
C GLY A 386 8.00 3.64 3.89
N ALA A 387 8.99 3.83 3.02
CA ALA A 387 9.28 5.08 2.32
C ALA A 387 9.54 4.82 0.84
N VAL A 388 8.45 4.65 0.08
CA VAL A 388 8.48 4.21 -1.34
C VAL A 388 9.22 5.15 -2.28
N GLY A 389 9.25 6.45 -1.99
CA GLY A 389 9.89 7.47 -2.85
C GLY A 389 11.33 7.82 -2.44
N ALA A 390 11.90 7.10 -1.47
CA ALA A 390 13.31 7.28 -1.10
C ALA A 390 14.24 6.82 -2.25
N TYR A 391 15.39 7.47 -2.38
CA TYR A 391 16.46 7.10 -3.31
C TYR A 391 15.96 6.89 -4.75
N ASP A 392 15.45 7.97 -5.36
CA ASP A 392 14.87 7.97 -6.72
C ASP A 392 13.77 6.91 -6.93
N TRP A 393 12.92 6.69 -5.93
CA TRP A 393 11.86 5.67 -5.90
C TRP A 393 12.34 4.21 -5.91
N ASN A 394 13.62 3.94 -5.64
CA ASN A 394 14.04 2.60 -5.23
C ASN A 394 13.33 2.19 -3.92
N GLY A 395 13.10 3.16 -3.04
CA GLY A 395 12.41 3.01 -1.77
C GLY A 395 13.34 2.59 -0.62
N ALA A 396 12.83 2.68 0.61
CA ALA A 396 13.56 2.32 1.82
C ALA A 396 12.61 1.92 2.96
N VAL A 397 13.18 1.32 4.01
CA VAL A 397 12.50 1.10 5.30
C VAL A 397 13.24 1.86 6.39
N LEU A 398 12.55 2.78 7.04
CA LEU A 398 13.06 3.58 8.14
C LEU A 398 12.59 2.98 9.47
N LYS A 399 13.36 3.17 10.54
CA LYS A 399 12.98 2.73 11.88
C LYS A 399 13.07 3.87 12.89
N GLU A 400 12.02 4.05 13.67
CA GLU A 400 11.95 5.01 14.78
C GLU A 400 11.93 4.24 16.10
N THR A 401 12.99 4.35 16.91
CA THR A 401 13.11 3.69 18.22
C THR A 401 12.98 4.69 19.37
N SER A 402 13.14 4.22 20.62
CA SER A 402 13.35 5.10 21.78
C SER A 402 14.73 5.78 21.80
N SER A 403 15.74 5.21 21.12
CA SER A 403 17.10 5.74 21.04
C SER A 403 17.33 6.69 19.86
N GLY A 404 16.42 6.72 18.89
CA GLY A 404 16.44 7.68 17.78
C GLY A 404 15.94 7.08 16.46
N LYS A 405 16.20 7.79 15.36
CA LYS A 405 15.86 7.34 14.00
C LYS A 405 17.02 6.59 13.34
N VAL A 406 16.73 5.43 12.77
CA VAL A 406 17.65 4.66 11.91
C VAL A 406 17.16 4.77 10.48
N ILE A 407 18.00 5.36 9.64
CA ILE A 407 17.74 5.59 8.21
C ILE A 407 18.85 4.88 7.43
N PRO A 408 18.58 3.74 6.78
CA PRO A 408 19.55 3.05 5.96
C PRO A 408 20.15 3.93 4.87
N LEU A 409 21.41 3.70 4.53
CA LEU A 409 22.10 4.34 3.42
C LEU A 409 21.63 3.76 2.07
N ARG A 410 21.72 4.52 0.98
CA ARG A 410 21.35 4.05 -0.38
C ARG A 410 22.21 2.85 -0.78
N GLU A 411 23.48 2.91 -0.40
CA GLU A 411 24.51 1.92 -0.65
C GLU A 411 24.19 0.56 -0.02
N SER A 412 23.44 0.52 1.09
CA SER A 412 23.00 -0.71 1.74
C SER A 412 22.01 -1.54 0.90
N TYR A 413 21.47 -0.98 -0.20
CA TYR A 413 20.53 -1.65 -1.09
C TYR A 413 21.10 -1.99 -2.48
N LEU A 414 22.32 -1.54 -2.81
CA LEU A 414 22.91 -1.66 -4.15
C LEU A 414 23.04 -3.12 -4.65
N GLN A 415 23.11 -4.10 -3.76
CA GLN A 415 23.18 -5.52 -4.15
C GLN A 415 21.88 -6.03 -4.78
N GLU A 416 20.71 -5.55 -4.34
CA GLU A 416 19.40 -5.95 -4.87
C GLU A 416 18.86 -4.94 -5.89
N PHE A 417 19.21 -3.66 -5.73
CA PHE A 417 18.88 -2.57 -6.65
C PHE A 417 20.16 -1.89 -7.15
N PRO A 418 20.92 -2.54 -8.05
CA PRO A 418 22.10 -1.92 -8.65
C PRO A 418 21.68 -0.83 -9.65
N GLU A 419 22.61 0.05 -10.01
CA GLU A 419 22.27 1.34 -10.64
C GLU A 419 21.71 1.20 -12.07
N GLU A 420 21.89 0.05 -12.73
CA GLU A 420 21.21 -0.25 -14.00
C GLU A 420 19.68 -0.30 -13.84
N LEU A 421 19.19 -0.56 -12.62
CA LEU A 421 17.76 -0.60 -12.29
C LEU A 421 17.22 0.74 -11.75
N LYS A 422 18.05 1.78 -11.57
CA LYS A 422 17.69 3.08 -10.97
C LYS A 422 16.43 3.73 -11.58
N ASN A 423 16.16 3.50 -12.87
CA ASN A 423 15.00 4.07 -13.57
C ASN A 423 13.72 3.22 -13.50
N HIS A 424 13.71 2.09 -12.77
CA HIS A 424 12.57 1.18 -12.71
C HIS A 424 11.58 1.46 -11.57
N GLY A 425 12.00 2.18 -10.51
CA GLY A 425 11.15 2.54 -9.37
C GLY A 425 10.65 1.32 -8.59
N ALA A 426 11.51 0.73 -7.77
CA ALA A 426 11.22 -0.53 -7.06
C ALA A 426 10.20 -0.39 -5.91
N TYR A 427 9.97 0.82 -5.39
CA TYR A 427 9.03 1.11 -4.31
C TYR A 427 9.22 0.23 -3.05
N LEU A 428 10.47 -0.05 -2.66
CA LEU A 428 10.76 -0.74 -1.40
C LEU A 428 10.12 0.02 -0.22
N GLY A 429 9.45 -0.72 0.67
CA GLY A 429 8.63 -0.13 1.72
C GLY A 429 7.19 0.19 1.29
N TYR A 430 6.71 -0.27 0.12
CA TYR A 430 5.27 -0.26 -0.19
C TYR A 430 4.48 -0.96 0.92
N THR A 431 4.99 -2.12 1.35
CA THR A 431 4.54 -2.84 2.55
C THR A 431 5.74 -3.20 3.41
N VAL A 432 5.58 -3.14 4.74
CA VAL A 432 6.60 -3.52 5.73
C VAL A 432 5.99 -4.46 6.75
N SER A 433 6.73 -5.53 7.09
CA SER A 433 6.35 -6.49 8.13
C SER A 433 7.59 -7.08 8.80
N SER A 434 7.41 -7.90 9.84
CA SER A 434 8.47 -8.57 10.59
C SER A 434 8.19 -10.07 10.75
N VAL A 435 9.24 -10.89 10.64
CA VAL A 435 9.24 -12.30 11.05
C VAL A 435 10.09 -12.51 12.30
N VAL A 436 9.75 -13.54 13.06
CA VAL A 436 10.54 -14.04 14.20
C VAL A 436 11.13 -15.39 13.80
N SER A 437 12.42 -15.59 14.09
CA SER A 437 13.14 -16.84 13.79
C SER A 437 13.67 -17.52 15.07
N THR A 438 14.03 -18.79 14.96
CA THR A 438 14.47 -19.65 16.08
C THR A 438 15.77 -19.14 16.73
N LYS A 439 16.70 -18.62 15.92
CA LYS A 439 17.71 -17.67 16.40
C LYS A 439 17.02 -16.33 16.55
N HIS A 440 17.12 -15.68 17.71
CA HIS A 440 16.39 -14.45 18.07
C HIS A 440 16.75 -13.19 17.23
N GLU A 441 17.40 -13.38 16.07
CA GLU A 441 17.60 -12.36 15.05
C GLU A 441 16.26 -12.08 14.35
N ARG A 442 15.73 -10.87 14.56
CA ARG A 442 14.54 -10.40 13.86
C ARG A 442 14.88 -10.01 12.43
N ILE A 443 14.02 -10.45 11.51
CA ILE A 443 14.16 -10.22 10.08
C ILE A 443 12.90 -9.49 9.59
N TYR A 444 13.07 -8.52 8.70
CA TYR A 444 12.02 -7.63 8.19
C TYR A 444 11.88 -7.80 6.67
N VAL A 445 10.71 -7.54 6.09
CA VAL A 445 10.25 -8.19 4.83
C VAL A 445 9.52 -7.19 3.90
N VAL A 446 9.53 -7.28 2.56
CA VAL A 446 10.22 -8.18 1.60
C VAL A 446 11.53 -7.56 1.08
N ILE A 447 12.45 -8.40 0.57
CA ILE A 447 13.86 -8.41 0.98
C ILE A 447 13.88 -8.68 2.48
N LEU A 448 14.39 -9.85 2.87
CA LEU A 448 14.53 -10.26 4.26
C LEU A 448 15.82 -9.66 4.80
N PHE A 449 15.73 -8.73 5.75
CA PHE A 449 16.90 -8.03 6.29
C PHE A 449 16.87 -7.80 7.80
N THR A 450 18.03 -7.51 8.38
CA THR A 450 18.19 -6.96 9.73
C THR A 450 18.80 -5.55 9.65
N MET A 451 18.21 -4.59 10.36
CA MET A 451 18.71 -3.21 10.47
C MET A 451 19.64 -3.07 11.68
N HIS A 452 20.80 -2.43 11.47
CA HIS A 452 21.77 -2.14 12.52
C HIS A 452 21.66 -0.67 12.97
N SER A 453 22.03 -0.39 14.22
CA SER A 453 22.00 0.97 14.79
C SER A 453 22.97 1.94 14.09
N ASN A 454 24.01 1.42 13.42
CA ASN A 454 24.99 2.18 12.63
C ASN A 454 24.48 2.60 11.23
N ARG A 455 23.17 2.51 10.97
CA ARG A 455 22.51 2.79 9.67
C ARG A 455 22.84 1.81 8.54
N ASN A 456 23.54 0.71 8.82
CA ASN A 456 23.71 -0.36 7.83
C ASN A 456 22.58 -1.40 7.93
N LEU A 457 22.43 -2.21 6.88
CA LEU A 457 21.41 -3.23 6.75
C LEU A 457 22.05 -4.51 6.19
N THR A 458 21.70 -5.67 6.76
CA THR A 458 22.17 -6.98 6.28
C THR A 458 21.01 -7.70 5.62
N ILE A 459 21.14 -8.00 4.33
CA ILE A 459 20.16 -8.78 3.57
C ILE A 459 20.46 -10.27 3.74
N HIS A 460 19.47 -11.02 4.20
CA HIS A 460 19.54 -12.47 4.42
C HIS A 460 18.95 -13.27 3.24
N GLN A 461 17.87 -12.78 2.63
CA GLN A 461 17.19 -13.45 1.51
C GLN A 461 16.36 -12.47 0.67
N ALA A 462 16.43 -12.58 -0.66
CA ALA A 462 15.51 -11.86 -1.57
C ALA A 462 14.51 -12.83 -2.19
N LEU A 463 13.21 -12.52 -2.11
CA LEU A 463 12.13 -13.30 -2.74
C LEU A 463 11.64 -12.56 -3.99
N LYS A 464 11.64 -13.24 -5.14
CA LYS A 464 11.33 -12.64 -6.45
C LYS A 464 10.02 -13.22 -7.00
N GLY A 465 9.16 -12.34 -7.51
CA GLY A 465 7.88 -12.72 -8.12
C GLY A 465 8.04 -13.33 -9.52
N GLU A 466 7.07 -14.15 -9.93
CA GLU A 466 7.12 -14.91 -11.19
C GLU A 466 6.66 -14.12 -12.42
N GLN A 467 5.88 -13.04 -12.23
CA GLN A 467 5.16 -12.36 -13.32
C GLN A 467 5.28 -10.83 -13.21
N ILE A 468 5.68 -10.20 -14.31
CA ILE A 468 5.73 -8.74 -14.46
C ILE A 468 4.33 -8.12 -14.27
N GLY A 469 4.25 -6.97 -13.60
CA GLY A 469 2.99 -6.27 -13.36
C GLY A 469 2.05 -6.91 -12.34
N SER A 470 2.35 -8.12 -11.84
CA SER A 470 1.49 -8.84 -10.87
C SER A 470 1.39 -8.19 -9.48
N TYR A 471 2.18 -7.15 -9.21
CA TYR A 471 2.26 -6.46 -7.92
C TYR A 471 2.70 -7.38 -6.76
N TYR A 472 3.54 -8.38 -7.07
CA TYR A 472 4.17 -9.26 -6.07
C TYR A 472 4.90 -8.44 -5.00
N GLY A 473 4.56 -8.64 -3.72
CA GLY A 473 5.13 -7.91 -2.58
C GLY A 473 4.31 -6.70 -2.11
N SER A 474 3.18 -6.39 -2.77
CA SER A 474 2.31 -5.26 -2.37
C SER A 474 1.47 -5.52 -1.12
N GLU A 475 1.33 -6.78 -0.69
CA GLU A 475 0.81 -7.14 0.64
C GLU A 475 1.62 -8.32 1.17
N ILE A 476 2.02 -8.25 2.44
CA ILE A 476 2.95 -9.19 3.08
C ILE A 476 2.48 -9.44 4.50
N ASN A 477 2.34 -10.72 4.88
CA ASN A 477 1.93 -11.08 6.24
C ASN A 477 2.75 -12.26 6.77
N SER A 478 3.03 -12.27 8.06
CA SER A 478 3.78 -13.31 8.76
C SER A 478 2.84 -14.02 9.75
N LEU A 479 2.77 -15.34 9.64
CA LEU A 479 1.92 -16.19 10.47
C LEU A 479 2.79 -17.19 11.23
N ASP A 480 2.77 -17.03 12.55
CA ASP A 480 3.02 -18.10 13.52
C ASP A 480 1.73 -18.94 13.56
N VAL A 481 1.77 -20.16 13.02
CA VAL A 481 0.59 -21.02 12.87
C VAL A 481 0.36 -21.82 14.15
N ASN A 482 1.43 -22.33 14.76
CA ASN A 482 1.35 -23.23 15.91
C ASN A 482 1.28 -22.52 17.28
N GLY A 483 1.53 -21.20 17.33
CA GLY A 483 1.53 -20.37 18.53
C GLY A 483 2.81 -20.43 19.39
N ASP A 484 3.93 -20.91 18.85
CA ASP A 484 5.19 -21.07 19.59
C ASP A 484 6.05 -19.79 19.69
N GLY A 485 5.66 -18.73 18.97
CA GLY A 485 6.34 -17.43 18.90
C GLY A 485 7.31 -17.29 17.73
N VAL A 486 7.47 -18.31 16.88
CA VAL A 486 8.27 -18.30 15.64
C VAL A 486 7.35 -18.17 14.43
N THR A 487 7.82 -17.50 13.37
CA THR A 487 7.04 -17.40 12.12
C THR A 487 7.22 -18.66 11.27
N ASP A 488 6.22 -19.54 11.28
CA ASP A 488 6.13 -20.72 10.42
C ASP A 488 6.00 -20.36 8.94
N VAL A 489 5.13 -19.40 8.63
CA VAL A 489 4.69 -19.09 7.26
C VAL A 489 4.82 -17.61 6.95
N LEU A 490 5.46 -17.31 5.83
CA LEU A 490 5.46 -15.99 5.21
C LEU A 490 4.55 -15.99 3.98
N LEU A 491 3.66 -15.00 3.90
CA LEU A 491 2.71 -14.82 2.82
C LEU A 491 3.08 -13.57 2.03
N VAL A 492 3.12 -13.69 0.71
CA VAL A 492 3.43 -12.59 -0.20
C VAL A 492 2.38 -12.52 -1.30
N ALA A 493 1.60 -11.45 -1.35
CA ALA A 493 0.54 -11.27 -2.33
C ALA A 493 1.06 -10.73 -3.66
N ALA A 494 0.37 -11.11 -4.72
CA ALA A 494 0.44 -10.54 -6.06
C ALA A 494 -1.00 -10.31 -6.55
N PRO A 495 -1.71 -9.28 -6.05
CA PRO A 495 -3.14 -9.07 -6.33
C PRO A 495 -3.44 -8.74 -7.79
N MET A 496 -2.47 -8.24 -8.57
CA MET A 496 -2.63 -8.02 -10.01
C MET A 496 -2.15 -9.22 -10.85
N PHE A 497 -1.89 -10.39 -10.23
CA PHE A 497 -1.50 -11.60 -10.96
C PHE A 497 -2.53 -11.96 -12.02
N PHE A 498 -2.08 -11.95 -13.27
CA PHE A 498 -2.90 -12.11 -14.46
C PHE A 498 -2.88 -13.56 -14.94
N SER A 499 -4.07 -14.16 -15.04
CA SER A 499 -4.24 -15.53 -15.53
C SER A 499 -5.55 -15.65 -16.29
N GLU A 500 -5.57 -16.48 -17.34
CA GLU A 500 -6.77 -16.73 -18.18
C GLU A 500 -7.44 -15.45 -18.71
N GLY A 501 -6.63 -14.40 -18.95
CA GLY A 501 -7.12 -13.10 -19.45
C GLY A 501 -7.63 -12.13 -18.39
N ARG A 502 -7.43 -12.38 -17.08
CA ARG A 502 -8.01 -11.58 -15.97
C ARG A 502 -7.04 -11.38 -14.80
N GLU A 503 -7.18 -10.28 -14.06
CA GLU A 503 -6.46 -9.96 -12.81
C GLU A 503 -7.01 -10.79 -11.63
N ARG A 504 -6.77 -12.10 -11.63
CA ARG A 504 -7.29 -13.01 -10.59
C ARG A 504 -6.65 -12.79 -9.22
N GLY A 505 -5.38 -12.38 -9.20
CA GLY A 505 -4.59 -12.30 -7.97
C GLY A 505 -4.12 -13.67 -7.49
N LYS A 506 -3.09 -13.66 -6.63
CA LYS A 506 -2.43 -14.87 -6.11
C LYS A 506 -1.73 -14.53 -4.80
N VAL A 507 -1.81 -15.40 -3.80
CA VAL A 507 -1.01 -15.25 -2.56
C VAL A 507 -0.01 -16.39 -2.49
N TYR A 508 1.27 -16.07 -2.53
CA TYR A 508 2.36 -17.04 -2.42
C TYR A 508 2.58 -17.42 -0.96
N VAL A 509 2.78 -18.71 -0.71
CA VAL A 509 3.03 -19.28 0.62
C VAL A 509 4.48 -19.73 0.67
N TYR A 510 5.24 -19.24 1.65
CA TYR A 510 6.59 -19.69 1.94
C TYR A 510 6.64 -20.26 3.36
N SER A 511 7.17 -21.47 3.52
CA SER A 511 7.36 -22.10 4.83
C SER A 511 8.80 -21.87 5.31
N LEU A 512 8.99 -21.65 6.60
CA LEU A 512 10.31 -21.58 7.21
C LEU A 512 10.99 -22.95 7.18
N HIS A 513 12.22 -23.02 6.68
CA HIS A 513 13.05 -24.22 6.73
C HIS A 513 14.46 -23.86 7.22
N GLY A 514 14.71 -24.13 8.50
CA GLY A 514 15.92 -23.68 9.20
C GLY A 514 15.88 -22.18 9.48
N SER A 515 16.46 -21.38 8.58
CA SER A 515 16.48 -19.91 8.67
C SER A 515 16.10 -19.21 7.36
N LEU A 516 15.59 -19.95 6.38
CA LEU A 516 15.20 -19.45 5.06
C LEU A 516 13.74 -19.78 4.77
N PHE A 517 13.04 -18.89 4.08
CA PHE A 517 11.67 -19.09 3.65
C PHE A 517 11.64 -19.72 2.25
N VAL A 518 11.07 -20.93 2.14
CA VAL A 518 11.09 -21.75 0.92
C VAL A 518 9.67 -21.83 0.32
N PRO A 519 9.49 -21.72 -1.02
CA PRO A 519 8.17 -21.81 -1.64
C PRO A 519 7.42 -23.09 -1.26
N SER A 520 6.25 -22.92 -0.65
CA SER A 520 5.36 -23.99 -0.18
C SER A 520 4.06 -24.06 -0.99
N GLY A 521 3.89 -23.18 -1.99
CA GLY A 521 2.76 -23.15 -2.92
C GLY A 521 2.10 -21.78 -2.99
N ALA A 522 0.80 -21.75 -3.31
CA ALA A 522 0.02 -20.52 -3.34
C ALA A 522 -1.46 -20.78 -2.98
N LEU A 523 -2.12 -19.74 -2.48
CA LEU A 523 -3.56 -19.62 -2.35
C LEU A 523 -4.09 -18.89 -3.59
N VAL A 524 -5.24 -19.35 -4.11
CA VAL A 524 -5.89 -18.82 -5.33
C VAL A 524 -7.41 -18.87 -5.19
N ASP A 525 -8.12 -18.04 -5.96
CA ASP A 525 -9.57 -18.11 -6.06
C ASP A 525 -9.99 -19.38 -6.82
N LEU A 526 -10.94 -20.17 -6.28
CA LEU A 526 -11.29 -21.47 -6.86
C LEU A 526 -12.40 -21.43 -7.93
N GLN A 527 -13.05 -20.28 -8.16
CA GLN A 527 -14.22 -20.19 -9.06
C GLN A 527 -14.07 -19.28 -10.28
N SER A 528 -12.86 -18.77 -10.56
CA SER A 528 -12.58 -18.02 -11.79
C SER A 528 -13.36 -16.71 -11.90
N TYR A 529 -13.40 -15.96 -10.80
CA TYR A 529 -14.02 -14.64 -10.75
C TYR A 529 -13.26 -13.64 -11.65
N GLN A 530 -13.96 -12.61 -12.14
CA GLN A 530 -13.34 -11.63 -13.01
C GLN A 530 -12.65 -10.53 -12.21
N ASN A 531 -11.34 -10.36 -12.45
CA ASN A 531 -10.53 -9.27 -11.91
C ASN A 531 -10.65 -9.08 -10.37
N SER A 532 -10.81 -10.18 -9.62
CA SER A 532 -11.13 -10.16 -8.19
C SER A 532 -10.05 -9.53 -7.30
N ARG A 533 -8.80 -9.48 -7.79
CA ARG A 533 -7.60 -9.04 -7.05
C ARG A 533 -7.45 -9.74 -5.71
N PHE A 534 -7.59 -11.06 -5.71
CA PHE A 534 -7.38 -11.90 -4.53
C PHE A 534 -5.97 -11.68 -3.95
N GLY A 535 -5.90 -11.39 -2.65
CA GLY A 535 -4.66 -11.01 -1.98
C GLY A 535 -4.44 -9.49 -1.86
N SER A 536 -5.45 -8.64 -2.11
CA SER A 536 -5.32 -7.19 -1.92
C SER A 536 -5.15 -6.78 -0.45
N CYS A 537 -5.54 -7.65 0.48
CA CYS A 537 -5.27 -7.53 1.92
C CYS A 537 -5.12 -8.95 2.50
N ILE A 538 -4.22 -9.12 3.47
CA ILE A 538 -3.99 -10.37 4.20
C ILE A 538 -3.92 -10.07 5.69
N ALA A 539 -4.81 -10.70 6.47
CA ALA A 539 -4.77 -10.67 7.93
C ALA A 539 -4.49 -12.08 8.48
N ALA A 540 -3.33 -12.23 9.12
CA ALA A 540 -3.17 -13.24 10.17
C ALA A 540 -4.14 -12.90 11.31
N VAL A 541 -4.87 -13.90 11.78
CA VAL A 541 -5.83 -13.77 12.88
C VAL A 541 -5.60 -14.92 13.87
N PRO A 542 -5.79 -14.72 15.18
CA PRO A 542 -5.81 -15.82 16.12
C PRO A 542 -6.84 -16.87 15.73
N ASP A 543 -6.58 -18.11 16.15
CA ASP A 543 -7.43 -19.30 15.97
C ASP A 543 -8.95 -18.99 16.04
N LEU A 544 -9.63 -19.07 14.89
CA LEU A 544 -11.06 -18.77 14.78
C LEU A 544 -11.92 -19.98 15.17
N ASN A 545 -11.44 -21.22 14.96
CA ASN A 545 -12.21 -22.44 15.21
C ASN A 545 -11.82 -23.24 16.45
N GLN A 546 -10.88 -22.74 17.24
CA GLN A 546 -10.42 -23.28 18.51
C GLN A 546 -9.80 -24.68 18.38
N ASP A 547 -9.01 -24.91 17.33
CA ASP A 547 -8.22 -26.14 17.14
C ASP A 547 -6.72 -26.01 17.49
N SER A 548 -6.35 -24.87 18.09
CA SER A 548 -4.99 -24.47 18.51
C SER A 548 -4.05 -24.04 17.39
N TYR A 549 -4.55 -23.74 16.18
CA TYR A 549 -3.76 -23.13 15.11
C TYR A 549 -4.29 -21.75 14.71
N ASN A 550 -3.40 -20.79 14.49
CA ASN A 550 -3.78 -19.47 14.01
C ASN A 550 -4.18 -19.50 12.52
N ASP A 551 -5.14 -18.65 12.17
CA ASP A 551 -5.83 -18.67 10.89
C ASP A 551 -5.47 -17.48 10.00
N LEU A 552 -5.96 -17.53 8.75
CA LEU A 552 -5.72 -16.51 7.75
C LEU A 552 -7.00 -16.04 7.07
N VAL A 553 -7.17 -14.73 6.98
CA VAL A 553 -8.21 -14.09 6.17
C VAL A 553 -7.60 -13.32 5.01
N VAL A 554 -8.08 -13.54 3.79
CA VAL A 554 -7.59 -12.90 2.56
C VAL A 554 -8.72 -12.14 1.85
N GLY A 555 -8.46 -10.89 1.48
CA GLY A 555 -9.39 -10.01 0.78
C GLY A 555 -9.32 -10.11 -0.75
N ALA A 556 -10.49 -10.02 -1.40
CA ALA A 556 -10.69 -9.92 -2.84
C ALA A 556 -11.71 -8.80 -3.15
N PRO A 557 -11.34 -7.51 -2.95
CA PRO A 557 -12.29 -6.40 -2.96
C PRO A 557 -12.88 -6.07 -4.34
N LEU A 558 -12.29 -6.56 -5.43
CA LEU A 558 -12.84 -6.34 -6.79
C LEU A 558 -13.77 -7.47 -7.26
N GLU A 559 -13.91 -8.53 -6.47
CA GLU A 559 -14.81 -9.64 -6.77
C GLU A 559 -16.29 -9.22 -6.83
N ASP A 560 -17.12 -10.04 -7.48
CA ASP A 560 -18.57 -9.80 -7.65
C ASP A 560 -18.90 -8.38 -8.16
N GLU A 561 -18.22 -7.96 -9.23
CA GLU A 561 -18.37 -6.64 -9.86
C GLU A 561 -18.03 -5.46 -8.92
N HIS A 562 -16.89 -5.53 -8.22
CA HIS A 562 -16.44 -4.52 -7.25
C HIS A 562 -17.25 -4.47 -5.94
N GLN A 563 -18.11 -5.45 -5.67
CA GLN A 563 -18.76 -5.60 -4.36
C GLN A 563 -17.74 -6.08 -3.31
N GLY A 564 -16.93 -7.09 -3.67
CA GLY A 564 -15.85 -7.64 -2.87
C GLY A 564 -16.23 -8.86 -2.02
N ALA A 565 -15.23 -9.66 -1.69
CA ALA A 565 -15.33 -10.85 -0.85
C ALA A 565 -14.11 -11.03 0.06
N ILE A 566 -14.27 -11.82 1.12
CA ILE A 566 -13.16 -12.33 1.93
C ILE A 566 -13.18 -13.86 1.99
N TYR A 567 -12.00 -14.44 2.21
CA TYR A 567 -11.76 -15.88 2.26
C TYR A 567 -11.04 -16.26 3.55
N VAL A 568 -11.55 -17.28 4.24
CA VAL A 568 -10.94 -17.82 5.47
C VAL A 568 -10.23 -19.13 5.16
N PHE A 569 -8.93 -19.19 5.44
CA PHE A 569 -8.07 -20.38 5.33
C PHE A 569 -7.59 -20.74 6.73
N LEU A 570 -7.58 -22.04 7.07
CA LEU A 570 -7.20 -22.45 8.42
C LEU A 570 -5.73 -22.80 8.54
N GLY A 571 -5.19 -22.56 9.72
CA GLY A 571 -3.95 -23.17 10.17
C GLY A 571 -4.04 -24.70 10.25
N PHE A 572 -2.90 -25.36 10.16
CA PHE A 572 -2.74 -26.78 10.47
C PHE A 572 -1.25 -27.10 10.63
N GLN A 573 -0.82 -27.51 11.83
CA GLN A 573 0.59 -27.74 12.15
C GLN A 573 1.41 -26.46 11.89
N GLU A 574 2.49 -26.53 11.11
CA GLU A 574 3.36 -25.40 10.74
C GLU A 574 2.99 -24.84 9.35
N THR A 575 1.72 -24.98 8.92
CA THR A 575 1.30 -24.56 7.57
C THR A 575 -0.19 -24.18 7.47
N ILE A 576 -0.60 -23.68 6.29
CA ILE A 576 -1.97 -23.24 6.01
C ILE A 576 -2.65 -24.19 5.04
N LEU A 577 -3.91 -24.54 5.29
CA LEU A 577 -4.73 -25.32 4.38
C LEU A 577 -5.03 -24.53 3.10
N LYS A 578 -4.44 -24.94 1.98
CA LYS A 578 -4.50 -24.26 0.66
C LYS A 578 -5.91 -24.05 0.07
N LYS A 579 -6.94 -24.69 0.63
CA LYS A 579 -8.35 -24.51 0.26
C LYS A 579 -9.07 -23.79 1.39
N TYR A 580 -9.64 -22.63 1.08
CA TYR A 580 -10.47 -21.87 2.00
C TYR A 580 -11.65 -22.71 2.54
N LYS A 581 -12.04 -22.45 3.79
CA LYS A 581 -13.21 -23.06 4.45
C LYS A 581 -14.44 -22.18 4.38
N GLN A 582 -14.27 -20.85 4.44
CA GLN A 582 -15.33 -19.88 4.18
C GLN A 582 -14.93 -18.97 3.03
N ARG A 583 -15.92 -18.61 2.21
CA ARG A 583 -15.94 -17.39 1.41
C ARG A 583 -17.15 -16.59 1.89
N ILE A 584 -16.98 -15.29 2.07
CA ILE A 584 -18.04 -14.37 2.49
C ILE A 584 -18.08 -13.24 1.47
N ALA A 585 -19.13 -13.18 0.65
CA ALA A 585 -19.33 -12.06 -0.27
C ALA A 585 -20.07 -10.92 0.41
N ALA A 586 -19.79 -9.69 -0.01
CA ALA A 586 -20.54 -8.50 0.38
C ALA A 586 -22.06 -8.67 0.17
N ALA A 587 -22.47 -9.28 -0.94
CA ALA A 587 -23.86 -9.53 -1.30
C ALA A 587 -24.61 -10.44 -0.31
N ASP A 588 -23.91 -11.32 0.41
CA ASP A 588 -24.50 -12.19 1.45
C ASP A 588 -24.74 -11.43 2.77
N LEU A 589 -24.08 -10.28 2.96
CA LEU A 589 -24.10 -9.48 4.18
C LEU A 589 -25.11 -8.33 4.10
N ALA A 590 -25.00 -7.48 3.07
CA ALA A 590 -25.92 -6.37 2.82
C ALA A 590 -25.80 -5.82 1.38
N PRO A 591 -26.91 -5.32 0.81
CA PRO A 591 -26.88 -4.67 -0.49
C PRO A 591 -26.10 -3.35 -0.45
N GLY A 592 -25.34 -3.07 -1.51
CA GLY A 592 -24.66 -1.77 -1.70
C GLY A 592 -23.27 -1.63 -1.07
N LEU A 593 -22.78 -2.66 -0.38
CA LEU A 593 -21.35 -2.76 -0.02
C LEU A 593 -20.49 -2.83 -1.29
N MET A 594 -19.35 -2.13 -1.29
CA MET A 594 -18.37 -2.11 -2.37
C MET A 594 -16.95 -2.19 -1.81
N TYR A 595 -16.01 -2.76 -2.56
CA TYR A 595 -14.63 -2.99 -2.10
C TYR A 595 -14.52 -3.69 -0.74
N PHE A 596 -15.49 -4.55 -0.41
CA PHE A 596 -15.48 -5.31 0.84
C PHE A 596 -14.28 -6.26 0.88
N GLY A 597 -13.49 -6.17 1.96
CA GLY A 597 -12.20 -6.87 2.06
C GLY A 597 -11.01 -6.05 1.55
N CYS A 598 -11.14 -4.72 1.41
CA CYS A 598 -10.01 -3.83 1.10
C CYS A 598 -9.03 -3.66 2.28
N SER A 599 -9.51 -3.83 3.51
CA SER A 599 -8.69 -3.96 4.72
C SER A 599 -9.37 -4.92 5.70
N ILE A 600 -8.59 -5.65 6.50
CA ILE A 600 -9.08 -6.68 7.42
C ILE A 600 -8.26 -6.63 8.71
N HIS A 601 -8.91 -6.79 9.86
CA HIS A 601 -8.23 -6.93 11.16
C HIS A 601 -9.06 -7.83 12.09
N GLY A 602 -8.44 -8.87 12.63
CA GLY A 602 -9.05 -9.79 13.60
C GLY A 602 -8.02 -10.21 14.64
N GLN A 603 -8.10 -9.62 15.83
CA GLN A 603 -7.15 -9.79 16.93
C GLN A 603 -7.84 -9.70 18.30
N LEU A 604 -9.04 -9.12 18.37
CA LEU A 604 -9.82 -8.94 19.59
C LEU A 604 -11.15 -9.69 19.49
N ASP A 605 -11.56 -10.24 20.62
CA ASP A 605 -12.96 -10.47 20.95
C ASP A 605 -13.66 -9.10 21.13
N LEU A 606 -14.67 -8.83 20.28
CA LEU A 606 -15.40 -7.56 20.25
C LEU A 606 -16.80 -7.66 20.88
N ASN A 607 -17.34 -8.85 21.09
CA ASN A 607 -18.66 -9.08 21.70
C ASN A 607 -18.60 -9.64 23.13
N GLU A 608 -17.41 -9.98 23.62
CA GLU A 608 -17.08 -10.61 24.90
C GLU A 608 -17.64 -12.05 25.08
N ASP A 609 -17.74 -12.82 23.98
CA ASP A 609 -18.19 -14.22 23.98
C ASP A 609 -17.06 -15.28 24.05
N GLY A 610 -15.80 -14.85 24.08
CA GLY A 610 -14.61 -15.68 24.14
C GLY A 610 -14.07 -16.14 22.80
N LEU A 611 -14.45 -15.49 21.69
CA LEU A 611 -13.99 -15.75 20.33
C LEU A 611 -13.43 -14.47 19.69
N VAL A 612 -12.46 -14.60 18.78
CA VAL A 612 -11.95 -13.44 18.04
C VAL A 612 -12.89 -13.09 16.89
N ASP A 613 -13.24 -11.82 16.78
CA ASP A 613 -14.11 -11.29 15.72
C ASP A 613 -13.30 -10.67 14.57
N LEU A 614 -13.94 -10.47 13.42
CA LEU A 614 -13.32 -9.84 12.25
C LEU A 614 -13.89 -8.44 12.00
N ALA A 615 -13.02 -7.44 11.88
CA ALA A 615 -13.34 -6.13 11.31
C ALA A 615 -12.88 -6.06 9.85
N VAL A 616 -13.75 -5.60 8.95
CA VAL A 616 -13.53 -5.59 7.49
C VAL A 616 -13.90 -4.22 6.91
N GLY A 617 -12.98 -3.65 6.14
CA GLY A 617 -13.17 -2.42 5.38
C GLY A 617 -14.02 -2.61 4.13
N SER A 618 -14.80 -1.59 3.81
CA SER A 618 -15.58 -1.45 2.57
C SER A 618 -15.72 0.05 2.25
N LEU A 619 -15.99 0.41 1.00
CA LEU A 619 -16.12 1.81 0.61
C LEU A 619 -17.30 2.49 1.32
N GLY A 620 -16.98 3.44 2.19
CA GLY A 620 -17.95 4.16 3.02
C GLY A 620 -18.46 3.36 4.21
N ASN A 621 -17.90 2.19 4.52
CA ASN A 621 -18.41 1.30 5.58
C ASN A 621 -17.28 0.54 6.30
N ALA A 622 -17.47 0.25 7.57
CA ALA A 622 -16.71 -0.78 8.30
C ALA A 622 -17.69 -1.86 8.77
N VAL A 623 -17.35 -3.13 8.59
CA VAL A 623 -18.22 -4.27 8.89
C VAL A 623 -17.56 -5.11 9.98
N VAL A 624 -18.30 -5.41 11.05
CA VAL A 624 -17.90 -6.42 12.04
C VAL A 624 -18.65 -7.72 11.75
N LEU A 625 -17.89 -8.82 11.68
CA LEU A 625 -18.40 -10.18 11.56
C LEU A 625 -18.06 -10.96 12.82
N TRP A 626 -19.08 -11.60 13.39
CA TRP A 626 -18.97 -12.31 14.65
C TRP A 626 -18.51 -13.74 14.44
N SER A 627 -17.57 -14.21 15.24
CA SER A 627 -17.26 -15.64 15.31
C SER A 627 -18.38 -16.42 16.02
N ARG A 628 -18.40 -17.74 15.86
CA ARG A 628 -19.35 -18.63 16.55
C ARG A 628 -18.64 -19.86 17.09
N SER A 629 -19.07 -20.31 18.28
CA SER A 629 -18.45 -21.48 18.90
C SER A 629 -18.60 -22.73 18.04
N VAL A 630 -17.49 -23.42 17.82
CA VAL A 630 -17.45 -24.73 17.16
C VAL A 630 -17.75 -25.83 18.17
N VAL A 631 -18.53 -26.83 17.74
CA VAL A 631 -18.90 -28.00 18.55
C VAL A 631 -18.41 -29.27 17.87
N GLN A 632 -17.47 -29.96 18.50
CA GLN A 632 -17.03 -31.28 18.09
C GLN A 632 -18.04 -32.33 18.61
N ILE A 633 -18.60 -33.12 17.71
CA ILE A 633 -19.51 -34.23 18.05
C ILE A 633 -18.78 -35.55 17.85
N ASN A 634 -18.34 -36.15 18.95
CA ASN A 634 -17.73 -37.47 18.95
C ASN A 634 -18.83 -38.54 19.09
N ALA A 635 -19.03 -39.31 18.02
CA ALA A 635 -19.99 -40.41 17.97
C ALA A 635 -19.29 -41.75 18.26
N SER A 636 -19.87 -42.57 19.13
CA SER A 636 -19.44 -43.95 19.39
C SER A 636 -20.58 -44.93 19.14
N LEU A 637 -20.20 -46.13 18.68
CA LEU A 637 -21.12 -47.20 18.31
C LEU A 637 -20.72 -48.49 19.04
N ARG A 638 -21.63 -49.03 19.86
CA ARG A 638 -21.45 -50.30 20.58
C ARG A 638 -22.58 -51.26 20.22
N PHE A 639 -22.24 -52.55 20.08
CA PHE A 639 -23.20 -53.61 19.81
C PHE A 639 -23.36 -54.55 21.01
N GLU A 640 -24.58 -55.04 21.24
CA GLU A 640 -24.88 -56.03 22.27
C GLU A 640 -25.91 -57.07 21.77
N PRO A 641 -25.54 -58.37 21.65
CA PRO A 641 -24.20 -58.92 21.89
C PRO A 641 -23.15 -58.36 20.92
N PRO A 642 -21.86 -58.32 21.30
CA PRO A 642 -20.78 -57.77 20.45
C PRO A 642 -20.48 -58.63 19.22
N LYS A 643 -21.05 -59.84 19.15
CA LYS A 643 -20.98 -60.76 18.01
C LYS A 643 -22.34 -61.44 17.87
N ILE A 644 -22.81 -61.59 16.63
CA ILE A 644 -24.07 -62.26 16.31
C ILE A 644 -23.84 -63.78 16.30
N ASN A 645 -24.66 -64.54 17.05
CA ASN A 645 -24.68 -66.00 16.96
C ASN A 645 -25.90 -66.45 16.14
N ILE A 646 -25.66 -66.89 14.89
CA ILE A 646 -26.71 -67.31 13.95
C ILE A 646 -27.56 -68.51 14.42
N PHE A 647 -27.10 -69.27 15.42
CA PHE A 647 -27.85 -70.37 16.00
C PHE A 647 -28.77 -69.92 17.15
N THR A 648 -28.53 -68.74 17.72
CA THR A 648 -29.32 -68.19 18.82
C THR A 648 -30.38 -67.25 18.25
N LYS A 649 -31.66 -67.62 18.34
CA LYS A 649 -32.77 -66.76 17.92
C LYS A 649 -33.43 -66.13 19.15
N ASP A 650 -32.84 -65.04 19.59
CA ASP A 650 -33.16 -64.31 20.82
C ASP A 650 -34.30 -63.28 20.66
N CYS A 651 -34.90 -63.15 19.46
CA CYS A 651 -36.05 -62.28 19.23
C CYS A 651 -37.05 -62.82 18.19
N LYS A 652 -38.18 -62.11 18.02
CA LYS A 652 -39.19 -62.42 17.01
C LYS A 652 -39.45 -61.21 16.09
N ARG A 653 -39.46 -61.45 14.77
CA ARG A 653 -39.89 -60.50 13.73
C ARG A 653 -41.15 -61.05 13.06
N ASN A 654 -42.25 -60.29 13.09
CA ASN A 654 -43.51 -60.65 12.40
C ASN A 654 -43.94 -62.12 12.67
N GLY A 655 -43.81 -62.57 13.92
CA GLY A 655 -44.11 -63.94 14.37
C GLY A 655 -43.02 -64.99 14.11
N LYS A 656 -42.03 -64.72 13.23
CA LYS A 656 -40.89 -65.62 12.98
C LYS A 656 -39.76 -65.35 13.97
N GLU A 657 -39.08 -66.40 14.42
CA GLU A 657 -37.86 -66.29 15.23
C GLU A 657 -36.69 -65.77 14.39
N ALA A 658 -35.91 -64.85 14.97
CA ALA A 658 -34.74 -64.25 14.37
C ALA A 658 -33.65 -64.01 15.42
N THR A 659 -32.41 -63.84 14.97
CA THR A 659 -31.32 -63.30 15.82
C THR A 659 -31.38 -61.78 15.79
N CYS A 660 -31.29 -61.15 16.95
CA CYS A 660 -31.23 -59.71 17.11
C CYS A 660 -29.86 -59.25 17.59
N MET A 661 -29.62 -57.95 17.42
CA MET A 661 -28.50 -57.24 17.99
C MET A 661 -28.97 -55.84 18.34
N ARG A 662 -28.62 -55.34 19.52
CA ARG A 662 -28.86 -53.95 19.92
C ARG A 662 -27.66 -53.11 19.49
N ALA A 663 -27.92 -52.02 18.78
CA ALA A 663 -26.93 -50.99 18.51
C ALA A 663 -27.16 -49.81 19.48
N PHE A 664 -26.12 -49.42 20.20
CA PHE A 664 -26.08 -48.21 21.02
C PHE A 664 -25.25 -47.17 20.28
N VAL A 665 -25.89 -46.06 19.92
CA VAL A 665 -25.23 -44.88 19.37
C VAL A 665 -25.20 -43.84 20.47
N CYS A 666 -23.99 -43.50 20.93
CA CYS A 666 -23.79 -42.46 21.93
C CYS A 666 -23.08 -41.28 21.26
N PHE A 667 -23.62 -40.09 21.46
CA PHE A 667 -23.01 -38.84 21.01
C PHE A 667 -22.48 -38.10 22.24
N THR A 668 -21.26 -37.58 22.11
CA THR A 668 -20.64 -36.72 23.11
C THR A 668 -20.29 -35.41 22.43
N ALA A 669 -20.85 -34.31 22.93
CA ALA A 669 -20.68 -32.98 22.35
C ALA A 669 -19.67 -32.18 23.19
N LEU A 670 -18.61 -31.71 22.54
CA LEU A 670 -17.57 -30.90 23.15
C LEU A 670 -17.58 -29.52 22.48
N PHE A 671 -17.87 -28.48 23.27
CA PHE A 671 -17.64 -27.10 22.84
C PHE A 671 -16.13 -26.84 22.92
N LEU A 672 -15.52 -26.36 21.83
CA LEU A 672 -14.09 -26.06 21.83
C LEU A 672 -13.78 -24.80 22.67
N SER A 673 -14.72 -23.87 22.75
CA SER A 673 -14.63 -22.71 23.67
C SER A 673 -14.89 -23.10 25.12
N ALA A 674 -13.90 -22.84 25.99
CA ALA A 674 -14.03 -22.95 27.44
C ALA A 674 -15.18 -22.10 28.02
N HIS A 675 -15.49 -20.95 27.42
CA HIS A 675 -16.59 -20.08 27.88
C HIS A 675 -17.94 -20.82 27.81
N PHE A 676 -18.21 -21.54 26.71
CA PHE A 676 -19.45 -22.29 26.53
C PHE A 676 -19.49 -23.64 27.26
N GLN A 677 -18.33 -24.18 27.68
CA GLN A 677 -18.28 -25.37 28.56
C GLN A 677 -18.85 -25.06 29.95
N THR A 678 -18.60 -23.87 30.51
CA THR A 678 -19.11 -23.49 31.85
C THR A 678 -20.58 -23.09 31.85
N ALA A 679 -21.09 -22.53 30.74
CA ALA A 679 -22.49 -22.10 30.63
C ALA A 679 -23.50 -23.26 30.45
N SER A 680 -23.05 -24.46 30.11
CA SER A 680 -23.90 -25.60 29.70
C SER A 680 -24.26 -26.58 30.84
N VAL A 681 -24.23 -26.13 32.10
CA VAL A 681 -24.70 -26.90 33.27
C VAL A 681 -26.23 -27.03 33.27
N GLY A 682 -26.76 -28.00 32.52
CA GLY A 682 -28.21 -28.25 32.46
C GLY A 682 -28.67 -29.53 31.76
N LYS A 683 -27.81 -30.24 31.03
CA LYS A 683 -28.08 -31.56 30.46
C LYS A 683 -26.83 -32.43 30.50
N ASP A 684 -27.00 -33.72 30.75
CA ASP A 684 -25.91 -34.70 30.65
C ASP A 684 -25.22 -34.61 29.28
N PRO A 685 -23.90 -34.38 29.20
CA PRO A 685 -23.17 -34.33 27.93
C PRO A 685 -23.08 -35.70 27.24
N ASN A 686 -23.46 -36.78 27.93
CA ASN A 686 -23.49 -38.15 27.46
C ASN A 686 -24.93 -38.62 27.22
N SER A 687 -25.56 -38.21 26.12
CA SER A 687 -26.86 -38.77 25.71
C SER A 687 -26.66 -40.00 24.81
N CYS A 688 -26.80 -41.20 25.39
CA CYS A 688 -26.96 -42.44 24.62
C CYS A 688 -28.44 -42.65 24.27
N LEU A 689 -28.78 -42.64 22.98
CA LEU A 689 -30.13 -43.01 22.53
C LEU A 689 -30.26 -44.54 22.53
N ALA A 690 -31.26 -45.06 23.25
CA ALA A 690 -31.47 -46.50 23.39
C ALA A 690 -32.44 -47.07 22.34
N GLN A 691 -32.05 -48.22 21.79
CA GLN A 691 -32.89 -49.22 21.12
C GLN A 691 -33.37 -48.91 19.68
N VAL A 692 -32.49 -49.19 18.72
CA VAL A 692 -32.91 -49.73 17.41
C VAL A 692 -32.73 -51.25 17.45
N SER A 693 -33.84 -52.00 17.44
CA SER A 693 -33.83 -53.47 17.31
C SER A 693 -34.25 -53.85 15.88
N SER A 694 -33.28 -54.03 14.98
CA SER A 694 -33.52 -54.38 13.58
C SER A 694 -33.05 -55.81 13.23
N PRO A 695 -33.96 -56.75 12.94
CA PRO A 695 -33.60 -58.03 12.34
C PRO A 695 -33.18 -57.88 10.87
N MET A 696 -32.30 -58.78 10.42
CA MET A 696 -31.27 -58.50 9.40
C MET A 696 -31.73 -58.19 7.96
N GLU A 697 -33.00 -58.40 7.59
CA GLU A 697 -33.48 -58.22 6.21
C GLU A 697 -33.91 -56.79 5.83
N ASN A 698 -33.93 -55.80 6.73
CA ASN A 698 -34.08 -54.39 6.33
C ASN A 698 -33.65 -53.40 7.44
N PRO A 699 -32.55 -52.63 7.27
CA PRO A 699 -32.03 -51.70 8.32
C PRO A 699 -32.74 -50.34 8.37
N THR A 700 -33.68 -50.06 7.47
CA THR A 700 -34.16 -48.69 7.17
C THR A 700 -35.06 -48.05 8.23
N PHE A 701 -35.69 -48.84 9.11
CA PHE A 701 -36.77 -48.36 10.00
C PHE A 701 -36.34 -47.68 11.31
N GLY A 702 -35.04 -47.54 11.58
CA GLY A 702 -34.52 -47.00 12.85
C GLY A 702 -34.04 -45.55 12.84
N MET A 703 -33.81 -44.94 11.66
CA MET A 703 -33.12 -43.64 11.57
C MET A 703 -34.04 -42.41 11.73
N GLU A 704 -35.35 -42.53 11.53
CA GLU A 704 -36.27 -41.38 11.66
C GLU A 704 -36.32 -40.85 13.11
N SER A 705 -36.33 -41.74 14.11
CA SER A 705 -36.36 -41.36 15.52
C SER A 705 -35.11 -40.60 15.98
N VAL A 706 -33.94 -40.91 15.41
CA VAL A 706 -32.67 -40.21 15.71
C VAL A 706 -32.66 -38.82 15.07
N MET A 707 -33.24 -38.66 13.87
CA MET A 707 -33.37 -37.36 13.19
C MET A 707 -34.24 -36.35 13.95
N VAL A 708 -35.21 -36.80 14.76
CA VAL A 708 -36.03 -35.90 15.59
C VAL A 708 -35.19 -35.21 16.68
N PHE A 709 -34.20 -35.89 17.25
CA PHE A 709 -33.32 -35.31 18.27
C PHE A 709 -32.39 -34.22 17.68
N ALA A 710 -31.86 -34.44 16.48
CA ALA A 710 -31.07 -33.44 15.75
C ALA A 710 -31.91 -32.19 15.37
N ARG A 711 -33.19 -32.37 15.02
CA ARG A 711 -34.14 -31.25 14.83
C ARG A 711 -34.57 -30.59 16.16
N GLY A 712 -34.44 -31.28 17.28
CA GLY A 712 -34.77 -30.81 18.63
C GLY A 712 -33.76 -29.83 19.22
N LEU A 713 -32.54 -29.74 18.67
CA LEU A 713 -31.51 -28.76 19.05
C LEU A 713 -31.77 -27.36 18.48
N ARG A 714 -33.02 -26.87 18.60
CA ARG A 714 -33.31 -25.43 18.58
C ARG A 714 -33.05 -24.85 19.96
N MET A 715 -31.83 -24.37 20.20
CA MET A 715 -31.54 -23.44 21.29
C MET A 715 -32.48 -22.22 21.15
N ARG A 716 -33.27 -21.93 22.18
CA ARG A 716 -33.83 -20.59 22.35
C ARG A 716 -32.72 -19.71 22.94
N GLU A 717 -32.33 -18.65 22.24
CA GLU A 717 -31.61 -17.53 22.86
C GLU A 717 -32.53 -16.91 23.92
N GLU A 718 -32.25 -17.17 25.19
CA GLU A 718 -33.07 -16.67 26.31
C GLU A 718 -32.68 -15.23 26.62
N THR A 719 -33.23 -14.29 25.85
CA THR A 719 -33.04 -12.85 26.04
C THR A 719 -33.71 -12.40 27.36
N ARG A 720 -32.90 -12.26 28.42
CA ARG A 720 -33.33 -11.61 29.67
C ARG A 720 -33.70 -10.15 29.42
N ARG A 721 -35.00 -9.87 29.25
CA ARG A 721 -35.60 -8.54 29.48
C ARG A 721 -36.55 -8.61 30.66
N THR A 722 -36.15 -7.98 31.76
CA THR A 722 -36.97 -7.77 32.95
C THR A 722 -37.93 -6.60 32.75
N HIS A 723 -39.25 -6.86 32.74
CA HIS A 723 -40.25 -6.19 33.59
C HIS A 723 -41.68 -6.70 33.28
N PRO A 724 -42.62 -6.71 34.26
CA PRO A 724 -43.95 -7.32 34.12
C PRO A 724 -45.05 -6.33 33.72
N GLY A 725 -46.04 -6.76 32.92
CA GLY A 725 -47.17 -5.88 32.55
C GLY A 725 -48.30 -6.47 31.69
N ALA A 726 -49.24 -7.18 32.33
CA ALA A 726 -50.68 -7.23 32.00
C ALA A 726 -51.26 -7.73 30.63
N ARG A 727 -52.08 -8.78 30.77
CA ARG A 727 -53.42 -9.03 30.16
C ARG A 727 -53.60 -9.61 28.73
N ARG A 728 -54.23 -10.80 28.76
CA ARG A 728 -55.02 -11.52 27.74
C ARG A 728 -55.71 -10.67 26.65
N SER A 729 -55.68 -11.15 25.41
CA SER A 729 -56.91 -11.44 24.62
C SER A 729 -56.64 -12.44 23.49
N SER A 730 -57.63 -13.29 23.20
CA SER A 730 -57.62 -14.33 22.17
C SER A 730 -58.30 -13.87 20.88
N ARG A 731 -57.86 -14.38 19.70
CA ARG A 731 -58.74 -14.92 18.66
C ARG A 731 -57.98 -15.66 17.55
N VAL A 732 -58.71 -16.54 16.85
CA VAL A 732 -58.25 -17.48 15.82
C VAL A 732 -59.07 -17.22 14.55
N HIS A 733 -58.44 -17.18 13.37
CA HIS A 733 -58.76 -17.98 12.16
C HIS A 733 -57.94 -17.53 10.92
N PRO A 734 -57.78 -18.39 9.88
CA PRO A 734 -56.85 -18.20 8.76
C PRO A 734 -57.63 -18.07 7.41
N PRO A 735 -57.13 -18.57 6.27
CA PRO A 735 -56.19 -17.92 5.34
C PRO A 735 -56.82 -17.68 3.94
N LEU A 736 -56.09 -17.06 3.02
CA LEU A 736 -56.44 -17.07 1.59
C LEU A 736 -55.20 -17.20 0.69
N TRP A 737 -55.30 -18.11 -0.29
CA TRP A 737 -54.33 -18.35 -1.36
C TRP A 737 -54.48 -17.34 -2.50
N CYS A 738 -53.43 -17.14 -3.31
CA CYS A 738 -53.61 -16.96 -4.75
C CYS A 738 -52.39 -17.46 -5.56
N HIS A 739 -52.64 -18.00 -6.76
CA HIS A 739 -51.67 -18.65 -7.66
C HIS A 739 -51.47 -17.85 -8.97
N SER A 740 -50.22 -17.75 -9.44
CA SER A 740 -49.81 -17.55 -10.86
C SER A 740 -48.28 -17.62 -10.91
N ARG A 741 -47.53 -18.56 -11.53
CA ARG A 741 -47.62 -19.45 -12.72
C ARG A 741 -47.08 -18.80 -14.03
N LEU A 742 -45.97 -19.38 -14.51
CA LEU A 742 -45.33 -19.26 -15.86
C LEU A 742 -44.58 -17.92 -16.14
N SER A 743 -43.51 -17.88 -16.95
CA SER A 743 -42.95 -18.84 -17.93
C SER A 743 -41.40 -18.78 -18.09
N LEU A 744 -40.76 -19.91 -18.39
CA LEU A 744 -39.40 -20.02 -18.97
C LEU A 744 -39.43 -19.88 -20.50
N PRO A 745 -38.28 -19.62 -21.14
CA PRO A 745 -37.70 -20.71 -21.95
C PRO A 745 -36.16 -20.88 -21.86
N ARG A 746 -35.71 -22.07 -22.28
CA ARG A 746 -34.33 -22.50 -22.63
C ARG A 746 -34.39 -23.04 -24.09
N PRO A 747 -33.31 -23.62 -24.65
CA PRO A 747 -31.97 -23.09 -24.92
C PRO A 747 -31.62 -23.25 -26.43
N SER A 748 -30.38 -22.97 -26.83
CA SER A 748 -29.80 -23.55 -28.06
C SER A 748 -28.31 -23.84 -27.92
N LEU A 749 -27.85 -24.90 -28.59
CA LEU A 749 -26.56 -25.55 -28.45
C LEU A 749 -26.07 -25.92 -29.86
N TRP A 750 -24.79 -25.69 -30.18
CA TRP A 750 -24.10 -26.26 -31.36
C TRP A 750 -22.64 -26.58 -31.01
N VAL A 751 -22.05 -27.56 -31.70
CA VAL A 751 -20.96 -28.42 -31.19
C VAL A 751 -19.99 -28.86 -32.31
N LEU A 752 -18.67 -28.80 -32.04
CA LEU A 752 -17.50 -29.40 -32.76
C LEU A 752 -17.26 -28.98 -34.25
N VAL A 753 -16.11 -29.22 -34.94
CA VAL A 753 -15.00 -30.21 -34.83
C VAL A 753 -13.62 -29.61 -35.29
N ASP A 754 -12.49 -30.04 -34.68
CA ASP A 754 -11.04 -30.13 -35.10
C ASP A 754 -10.33 -29.09 -36.02
N VAL A 755 -9.02 -28.80 -35.90
CA VAL A 755 -7.85 -29.65 -36.28
C VAL A 755 -6.50 -29.10 -35.72
N LEU A 756 -5.60 -30.00 -35.28
CA LEU A 756 -4.15 -29.80 -34.96
C LEU A 756 -3.27 -30.20 -36.19
N PRO A 757 -1.93 -29.91 -36.33
CA PRO A 757 -0.91 -29.71 -35.27
C PRO A 757 0.32 -28.77 -35.53
N LYS A 758 1.13 -28.55 -34.48
CA LYS A 758 2.62 -28.36 -34.41
C LYS A 758 3.38 -27.46 -35.43
N LYS A 759 4.14 -26.46 -34.92
CA LYS A 759 5.64 -26.41 -34.97
C LYS A 759 6.28 -25.30 -34.10
N HIS A 760 7.61 -25.36 -33.97
CA HIS A 760 8.50 -24.64 -33.02
C HIS A 760 8.74 -23.13 -33.29
N PRO A 761 9.32 -22.37 -32.34
CA PRO A 761 9.45 -20.91 -32.40
C PRO A 761 10.75 -20.43 -33.06
N GLN A 762 10.70 -19.24 -33.67
CA GLN A 762 11.83 -18.32 -33.81
C GLN A 762 11.33 -16.86 -33.85
N ASP A 763 12.21 -15.93 -33.48
CA ASP A 763 11.94 -14.50 -33.37
C ASP A 763 11.39 -13.86 -34.64
N LYS A 764 10.49 -12.88 -34.45
CA LYS A 764 10.65 -11.55 -35.09
C LYS A 764 9.79 -10.47 -34.44
N SER A 765 10.40 -9.29 -34.38
CA SER A 765 9.86 -8.05 -33.85
C SER A 765 8.74 -7.45 -34.71
N HIS A 766 7.92 -6.61 -34.06
CA HIS A 766 7.00 -5.62 -34.65
C HIS A 766 5.99 -6.09 -35.70
N PHE A 767 4.71 -6.19 -35.28
CA PHE A 767 3.60 -5.58 -36.03
C PHE A 767 2.47 -5.19 -35.08
N ILE A 768 1.92 -3.98 -35.26
CA ILE A 768 0.80 -3.43 -34.48
C ILE A 768 -0.42 -3.33 -35.41
N PRO A 769 -1.58 -3.93 -35.07
CA PRO A 769 -2.85 -3.57 -35.68
C PRO A 769 -3.50 -2.40 -34.92
N HIS A 770 -3.95 -1.38 -35.66
CA HIS A 770 -4.68 -0.25 -35.10
C HIS A 770 -6.08 -0.66 -34.61
N LEU A 771 -6.47 -0.18 -33.42
CA LEU A 771 -7.86 -0.13 -32.96
C LEU A 771 -8.39 1.32 -33.08
N PRO A 772 -9.65 1.53 -33.52
CA PRO A 772 -10.18 2.87 -33.78
C PRO A 772 -10.54 3.64 -32.49
N PRO A 773 -10.53 4.99 -32.52
CA PRO A 773 -10.87 5.80 -31.37
C PRO A 773 -12.39 6.03 -31.26
N GLY A 774 -12.95 5.91 -30.06
CA GLY A 774 -14.30 6.40 -29.77
C GLY A 774 -15.07 5.62 -28.72
N LEU A 775 -14.81 5.88 -27.43
CA LEU A 775 -15.75 5.71 -26.31
C LEU A 775 -15.17 6.33 -25.03
N SER A 776 -15.15 7.67 -24.97
CA SER A 776 -14.75 8.44 -23.79
C SER A 776 -15.90 8.51 -22.78
N SER A 777 -15.91 7.63 -21.79
CA SER A 777 -16.80 7.71 -20.62
C SER A 777 -15.97 7.93 -19.34
N PRO A 778 -16.07 9.09 -18.67
CA PRO A 778 -15.14 9.47 -17.59
C PRO A 778 -15.30 8.70 -16.27
N GLY A 779 -16.32 7.82 -16.15
CA GLY A 779 -16.60 7.08 -14.90
C GLY A 779 -15.64 5.92 -14.59
N ILE A 780 -14.86 5.44 -15.56
CA ILE A 780 -14.08 4.19 -15.43
C ILE A 780 -12.65 4.42 -14.88
N CYS A 781 -12.10 5.64 -15.00
CA CYS A 781 -10.75 5.93 -14.51
C CYS A 781 -10.65 6.13 -12.99
N LEU A 782 -11.76 6.31 -12.26
CA LEU A 782 -11.70 6.47 -10.80
C LEU A 782 -11.42 5.15 -10.08
N SER A 783 -11.94 4.01 -10.55
CA SER A 783 -11.83 2.71 -9.85
C SER A 783 -10.41 2.17 -9.75
N MET A 784 -9.52 2.53 -10.70
CA MET A 784 -8.10 2.14 -10.67
C MET A 784 -7.31 2.71 -9.48
N LEU A 785 -7.79 3.79 -8.85
CA LEU A 785 -7.14 4.44 -7.70
C LEU A 785 -7.64 3.93 -6.33
N GLN A 786 -8.70 3.12 -6.27
CA GLN A 786 -9.46 2.89 -5.03
C GLN A 786 -9.00 1.68 -4.20
N VAL A 787 -8.23 0.76 -4.78
CA VAL A 787 -7.80 -0.49 -4.12
C VAL A 787 -6.27 -0.61 -3.97
N THR A 788 -5.51 0.13 -4.77
CA THR A 788 -4.04 0.21 -4.62
C THR A 788 -3.66 1.68 -4.67
N GLY A 789 -3.12 2.20 -3.57
CA GLY A 789 -2.69 3.60 -3.47
C GLY A 789 -1.70 3.91 -4.59
N MET A 790 -2.04 4.91 -5.41
CA MET A 790 -1.23 5.49 -6.51
C MET A 790 -0.49 4.45 -7.40
N SER A 791 -1.21 3.84 -8.34
CA SER A 791 -0.55 3.17 -9.47
C SER A 791 0.12 4.19 -10.40
N PRO A 792 1.41 4.05 -10.75
CA PRO A 792 2.04 4.89 -11.77
C PRO A 792 1.44 4.61 -13.15
N ARG A 793 1.33 5.64 -13.98
CA ARG A 793 0.95 5.45 -15.40
C ARG A 793 2.16 4.99 -16.19
N TRP A 794 2.07 3.82 -16.81
CA TRP A 794 3.09 3.30 -17.72
C TRP A 794 2.92 3.88 -19.12
N ASP A 795 3.97 4.51 -19.68
CA ASP A 795 4.02 4.88 -21.11
C ASP A 795 4.05 3.63 -22.00
N ARG A 796 3.75 3.78 -23.30
CA ARG A 796 3.88 2.74 -24.34
C ARG A 796 5.29 2.13 -24.47
N ARG A 797 6.27 2.67 -23.74
CA ARG A 797 7.65 2.19 -23.62
C ARG A 797 7.99 1.58 -22.26
N GLY A 798 6.99 1.23 -21.44
CA GLY A 798 7.22 0.55 -20.16
C GLY A 798 7.96 1.39 -19.12
N ARG A 799 7.75 2.71 -19.10
CA ARG A 799 8.26 3.62 -18.05
C ARG A 799 7.13 4.13 -17.18
N ALA A 800 7.27 3.98 -15.87
CA ALA A 800 6.40 4.57 -14.87
C ALA A 800 6.52 6.10 -14.89
N ARG A 801 5.39 6.81 -14.92
CA ARG A 801 5.32 8.23 -14.55
C ARG A 801 4.69 8.36 -13.16
N PRO A 802 5.27 9.15 -12.25
CA PRO A 802 4.59 9.53 -11.02
C PRO A 802 3.32 10.32 -11.37
N VAL A 803 2.25 10.07 -10.61
CA VAL A 803 1.02 10.87 -10.66
C VAL A 803 1.19 12.00 -9.65
N PHE A 804 1.41 13.21 -10.15
CA PHE A 804 1.30 14.45 -9.39
C PHE A 804 -0.18 14.83 -9.21
#